data_AF-D5E636-F1
#
_entry.id   AF-D5E636-F1
#
_cell.length_a   1.000
_cell.length_b   1.000
_cell.length_c   1.000
_cell.angle_alpha   90.00
_cell.angle_beta   90.00
_cell.angle_gamma   90.00
#
_symmetry.space_group_name_H-M   'P 1'
#
loop_
_entity.id
_entity.type
_entity.pdbx_description
1 polymer ?
#
loop_
_entity_poly.entity_id
_entity_poly.type
_entity_poly.pdbx_seq_one_letter_code
_entity_poly.pdbx_strand_id
1 'polypeptide(L)'
;MTTKRKVLLYSTLSIGSTASVVAATISCGPTSVESENFDSSKGNPEREKNKVLNNILNPVKKVEKGSGTLNKLASAHTFRRNINSEYKASGLPFDLSYSYGGNQLPLADATTGRLVTIENKGEALIKEEVKATPTGNEEKRYVLRPAVWKYRLELADAIVVTKKDGTKVTFDSDEVDALKEQPNEQGFFESPYVVLTSQNAKSINSKAFEEALKDAKQVDFRMRKNVTWSNYKGEATTHKLTANDFYVGYLRTYSYSTAFRRANGGSKEMDERSRQLVAGDNSWASDKQTYGNEYLMGLYGVDSKLVRDKGKFVTKEGDNEFVSFYQKGTENVRWDLMIKNLTDSYEWVPAPSEYIEKGYGDNANGLKTVNTTADLNAIHLEISKAKDIAKLTGYYWYGTTFENTLYLGKYVGQKFDPTLKAESVILNKNYWDKTFVNDPTRLQVIQQIYEQKPVDGKQFNQTLFNLYKSGDTSLLPYSQLEPAVQDTIKKEAKLFGLTYSQEKNTSSFTLRGMWSLSPDAAVGGREQKPASLNTTAAKLLFGQADLTKLAKGEVDNVFDTSAAGTGRTFRQLLSAAVNWSHYANEISTGVQQKPWNWGFATDAKIGGSNQETTAHKTLRSALDELNKYFVTGLDGNKITLGKYGTDLNLKISEDAALNAGANDKIKSAAFAELKAEMKKLLDKFFTDNPTLPKTIQFDVPARYVNTDDKYYNTTVLVLDQVFKQLDPRIDAKFIKVANGDELRDKWLNGRVAFKLMGWGYDYDGLGSGLDGMSWQPLMLPLLSKINSAHDKFKAFPEMVKTAKELDEFLKEEGNKPTIPFADWHTLQPKDLEELAEHLGSYTYDKTKGFEEIKDKTKLGLDGGSLSAKFWINFQTKHTNEELLKLVNEIGNMYGVSFAASNSVQAELFRPTVSNPNYVYPVAYDNHFSFGDVTVVQPKK
;
A
#
# COMPACT_ATOMS: atom_id res chain seq x y z
N MET A 1 -41.09 4.57 -42.08
CA MET A 1 -40.77 3.22 -42.59
C MET A 1 -39.71 2.61 -41.68
N THR A 2 -39.79 1.43 -41.08
CA THR A 2 -40.87 0.48 -40.79
C THR A 2 -40.29 -0.44 -39.69
N THR A 3 -40.82 -0.30 -38.48
CA THR A 3 -41.18 -1.33 -37.48
C THR A 3 -40.38 -2.65 -37.30
N LYS A 4 -40.18 -2.96 -36.00
CA LYS A 4 -40.32 -4.26 -35.30
C LYS A 4 -39.30 -5.38 -35.57
N ARG A 5 -38.51 -5.71 -34.54
CA ARG A 5 -38.04 -7.09 -34.29
C ARG A 5 -38.89 -7.74 -33.19
N LYS A 6 -39.52 -8.84 -33.56
CA LYS A 6 -40.31 -9.74 -32.71
C LYS A 6 -39.39 -10.69 -31.95
N VAL A 7 -39.79 -10.96 -30.71
CA VAL A 7 -39.48 -12.14 -29.92
C VAL A 7 -40.03 -13.39 -30.62
N LEU A 8 -39.27 -14.50 -30.60
CA LEU A 8 -39.85 -15.84 -30.57
C LEU A 8 -38.95 -16.79 -29.76
N LEU A 9 -39.60 -17.56 -28.89
CA LEU A 9 -39.08 -18.55 -27.96
C LEU A 9 -39.27 -19.97 -28.52
N TYR A 10 -38.45 -20.89 -28.01
CA TYR A 10 -38.53 -22.35 -27.99
C TYR A 10 -38.37 -23.15 -29.30
N SER A 11 -37.32 -23.97 -29.32
CA SER A 11 -37.51 -25.42 -29.56
C SER A 11 -36.50 -26.24 -28.76
N THR A 12 -37.07 -27.24 -28.10
CA THR A 12 -36.49 -28.36 -27.37
C THR A 12 -35.68 -29.28 -28.28
N LEU A 13 -34.53 -29.76 -27.80
CA LEU A 13 -33.97 -31.03 -28.24
C LEU A 13 -33.30 -31.73 -27.06
N SER A 14 -34.07 -32.65 -26.50
CA SER A 14 -33.63 -33.76 -25.66
C SER A 14 -32.85 -34.76 -26.50
N ILE A 15 -31.58 -35.00 -26.17
CA ILE A 15 -30.92 -36.27 -26.45
C ILE A 15 -30.29 -36.71 -25.12
N GLY A 16 -30.84 -37.78 -24.57
CA GLY A 16 -30.25 -38.47 -23.44
C GLY A 16 -28.98 -39.18 -23.86
N SER A 17 -27.95 -39.07 -23.03
CA SER A 17 -26.92 -40.09 -22.92
C SER A 17 -26.73 -40.37 -21.43
N THR A 18 -27.23 -41.52 -21.02
CA THR A 18 -26.87 -42.19 -19.77
C THR A 18 -25.37 -42.50 -19.82
N ALA A 19 -24.56 -41.71 -19.13
CA ALA A 19 -23.17 -42.05 -18.86
C ALA A 19 -23.07 -42.50 -17.40
N SER A 20 -22.93 -43.81 -17.25
CA SER A 20 -22.58 -44.50 -16.01
C SER A 20 -21.40 -43.82 -15.33
N VAL A 21 -21.59 -43.44 -14.07
CA VAL A 21 -20.51 -42.98 -13.18
C VAL A 21 -19.61 -44.18 -12.91
N VAL A 22 -18.54 -44.34 -13.69
CA VAL A 22 -17.37 -45.10 -13.27
C VAL A 22 -16.48 -44.10 -12.54
N ALA A 23 -16.56 -44.12 -11.21
CA ALA A 23 -15.61 -43.44 -10.34
C ALA A 23 -14.24 -44.12 -10.51
N ALA A 24 -13.45 -43.63 -11.46
CA ALA A 24 -12.02 -43.90 -11.47
C ALA A 24 -11.39 -43.01 -10.39
N THR A 25 -11.23 -43.56 -9.19
CA THR A 25 -10.34 -43.02 -8.16
C THR A 25 -8.91 -43.06 -8.69
N ILE A 26 -8.48 -41.98 -9.35
CA ILE A 26 -7.07 -41.75 -9.65
C ILE A 26 -6.42 -41.29 -8.35
N SER A 27 -5.86 -42.25 -7.62
CA SER A 27 -4.90 -42.01 -6.56
C SER A 27 -3.65 -41.39 -7.18
N CYS A 28 -3.55 -40.06 -7.21
CA CYS A 28 -2.28 -39.37 -7.33
C CYS A 28 -1.48 -39.64 -6.05
N GLY A 29 -0.65 -40.69 -6.06
CA GLY A 29 0.29 -40.94 -4.98
C GLY A 29 1.26 -39.77 -4.85
N PRO A 30 1.64 -39.36 -3.63
CA PRO A 30 2.67 -38.34 -3.45
C PRO A 30 3.99 -38.94 -3.95
N THR A 31 4.52 -38.42 -5.04
CA THR A 31 5.91 -38.66 -5.40
C THR A 31 6.74 -37.92 -4.36
N SER A 32 7.34 -38.68 -3.45
CA SER A 32 8.25 -38.17 -2.44
C SER A 32 9.39 -37.42 -3.13
N VAL A 33 9.39 -36.10 -3.01
CA VAL A 33 10.67 -35.40 -2.99
C VAL A 33 11.40 -35.98 -1.77
N GLU A 34 12.64 -36.45 -1.94
CA GLU A 34 13.56 -36.53 -0.80
C GLU A 34 13.78 -35.08 -0.33
N SER A 35 12.81 -34.53 0.41
CA SER A 35 13.12 -33.48 1.35
C SER A 35 13.86 -34.19 2.47
N GLU A 36 15.07 -33.73 2.76
CA GLU A 36 15.72 -34.07 4.02
C GLU A 36 14.83 -33.46 5.12
N ASN A 37 13.81 -34.22 5.52
CA ASN A 37 12.91 -33.84 6.59
C ASN A 37 13.75 -33.70 7.86
N PHE A 38 13.38 -32.73 8.68
CA PHE A 38 13.90 -32.58 10.03
C PHE A 38 13.59 -33.87 10.82
N ASP A 39 14.58 -34.77 10.94
CA ASP A 39 14.45 -35.96 11.77
C ASP A 39 14.84 -35.58 13.20
N SER A 40 13.85 -35.13 13.96
CA SER A 40 14.00 -34.78 15.37
C SER A 40 14.47 -35.96 16.23
N SER A 41 14.46 -37.18 15.69
CA SER A 41 14.82 -38.42 16.40
C SER A 41 16.26 -38.92 16.15
N LYS A 42 17.04 -38.32 15.23
CA LYS A 42 18.33 -38.90 14.79
C LYS A 42 19.57 -37.99 14.74
N GLY A 43 19.57 -36.78 15.32
CA GLY A 43 20.76 -35.92 15.28
C GLY A 43 20.84 -34.84 16.35
N ASN A 44 22.05 -34.30 16.55
CA ASN A 44 22.27 -33.08 17.33
C ASN A 44 21.41 -31.95 16.72
N PRO A 45 20.46 -31.34 17.46
CA PRO A 45 19.57 -30.31 16.96
C PRO A 45 20.28 -29.12 16.30
N GLU A 46 21.50 -28.77 16.74
CA GLU A 46 22.29 -27.69 16.12
C GLU A 46 22.82 -28.07 14.74
N ARG A 47 23.20 -29.33 14.54
CA ARG A 47 23.69 -29.82 13.24
C ARG A 47 22.56 -29.79 12.19
N GLU A 48 21.36 -30.19 12.59
CA GLU A 48 20.18 -30.15 11.72
C GLU A 48 19.74 -28.71 11.42
N LYS A 49 19.79 -27.80 12.41
CA LYS A 49 19.53 -26.36 12.18
C LYS A 49 20.50 -25.74 11.17
N ASN A 50 21.80 -26.02 11.30
CA ASN A 50 22.81 -25.53 10.35
C ASN A 50 22.60 -26.09 8.94
N LYS A 51 22.14 -27.34 8.83
CA LYS A 51 21.78 -27.97 7.57
C LYS A 51 20.58 -27.29 6.90
N VAL A 52 19.52 -27.01 7.67
CA VAL A 52 18.33 -26.28 7.21
C VAL A 52 18.71 -24.87 6.73
N LEU A 53 19.47 -24.12 7.53
CA LEU A 53 19.92 -22.78 7.15
C LEU A 53 20.77 -22.82 5.87
N ASN A 54 21.72 -23.75 5.76
CA ASN A 54 22.52 -23.89 4.55
C ASN A 54 21.66 -24.27 3.32
N ASN A 55 20.68 -25.15 3.47
CA ASN A 55 19.74 -25.52 2.40
C ASN A 55 18.82 -24.36 1.98
N ILE A 56 18.54 -23.42 2.88
CA ILE A 56 17.80 -22.18 2.59
C ILE A 56 18.69 -21.19 1.83
N LEU A 57 19.91 -20.96 2.32
CA LEU A 57 20.85 -20.00 1.74
C LEU A 57 21.41 -20.45 0.40
N ASN A 58 21.58 -21.77 0.22
CA ASN A 58 22.16 -22.40 -0.96
C ASN A 58 21.22 -23.48 -1.52
N PRO A 59 20.04 -23.12 -2.04
CA PRO A 59 19.08 -24.08 -2.56
C PRO A 59 19.67 -24.84 -3.75
N VAL A 60 19.77 -26.17 -3.63
CA VAL A 60 20.10 -27.04 -4.77
C VAL A 60 18.83 -27.33 -5.56
N LYS A 61 18.43 -26.39 -6.43
CA LYS A 61 17.34 -26.61 -7.38
C LYS A 61 17.89 -27.33 -8.61
N LYS A 62 17.20 -28.37 -9.09
CA LYS A 62 17.56 -29.06 -10.33
C LYS A 62 16.73 -28.48 -11.47
N VAL A 63 17.35 -28.29 -12.64
CA VAL A 63 16.61 -28.00 -13.87
C VAL A 63 15.62 -29.13 -14.11
N GLU A 64 14.34 -28.79 -14.27
CA GLU A 64 13.30 -29.80 -14.44
C GLU A 64 13.42 -30.50 -15.79
N LYS A 65 13.55 -31.84 -15.76
CA LYS A 65 13.57 -32.64 -16.99
C LYS A 65 12.22 -32.46 -17.70
N GLY A 66 12.27 -32.01 -18.96
CA GLY A 66 11.08 -31.69 -19.76
C GLY A 66 10.73 -30.21 -19.82
N SER A 67 11.42 -29.33 -19.07
CA SER A 67 11.18 -27.87 -19.13
C SER A 67 11.47 -27.26 -20.50
N GLY A 68 12.17 -27.98 -21.39
CA GLY A 68 12.35 -27.67 -22.81
C GLY A 68 12.72 -26.21 -23.05
N THR A 69 11.77 -25.46 -23.61
CA THR A 69 11.86 -24.05 -23.99
C THR A 69 11.90 -23.07 -22.82
N LEU A 70 11.41 -23.42 -21.61
CA LEU A 70 11.42 -22.53 -20.44
C LEU A 70 12.84 -22.14 -20.01
N ASN A 71 13.87 -22.91 -20.37
CA ASN A 71 15.26 -22.56 -20.04
C ASN A 71 15.85 -21.43 -20.93
N LYS A 72 15.15 -21.03 -22.01
CA LYS A 72 15.65 -20.07 -23.01
C LYS A 72 16.16 -18.77 -22.37
N LEU A 73 15.32 -18.08 -21.62
CA LEU A 73 15.70 -16.82 -20.96
C LEU A 73 16.66 -17.02 -19.78
N ALA A 74 16.47 -18.08 -19.00
CA ALA A 74 17.28 -18.37 -17.81
C ALA A 74 18.74 -18.65 -18.17
N SER A 75 18.98 -19.46 -19.22
CA SER A 75 20.32 -19.71 -19.76
C SER A 75 21.01 -18.47 -20.33
N ALA A 76 20.23 -17.47 -20.75
CA ALA A 76 20.72 -16.16 -21.16
C ALA A 76 20.77 -15.15 -20.00
N HIS A 77 20.54 -15.59 -18.76
CA HIS A 77 20.51 -14.75 -17.56
C HIS A 77 19.59 -13.52 -17.69
N THR A 78 18.46 -13.67 -18.38
CA THR A 78 17.54 -12.57 -18.69
C THR A 78 16.20 -12.76 -18.02
N PHE A 79 15.81 -11.87 -17.12
CA PHE A 79 14.46 -11.89 -16.56
C PHE A 79 13.52 -10.98 -17.37
N ARG A 80 12.39 -11.50 -17.86
CA ARG A 80 11.48 -10.74 -18.72
C ARG A 80 10.04 -10.81 -18.22
N ARG A 81 9.34 -9.69 -18.26
CA ARG A 81 7.88 -9.60 -18.05
C ARG A 81 7.21 -8.81 -19.18
N ASN A 82 5.92 -9.07 -19.41
CA ASN A 82 5.12 -8.41 -20.44
C ASN A 82 4.04 -7.54 -19.81
N ILE A 83 3.71 -6.41 -20.45
CA ILE A 83 2.79 -5.40 -19.95
C ILE A 83 1.78 -5.06 -21.06
N ASN A 84 0.49 -5.21 -20.75
CA ASN A 84 -0.61 -4.87 -21.65
C ASN A 84 -0.87 -3.34 -21.69
N SER A 85 0.16 -2.58 -22.05
CA SER A 85 0.09 -1.12 -22.15
C SER A 85 1.12 -0.62 -23.15
N GLU A 86 0.87 0.57 -23.69
CA GLU A 86 1.85 1.33 -24.47
C GLU A 86 2.93 1.88 -23.55
N TYR A 87 4.18 1.82 -23.98
CA TYR A 87 5.26 2.53 -23.29
C TYR A 87 5.03 4.04 -23.39
N LYS A 88 5.10 4.73 -22.25
CA LYS A 88 5.09 6.18 -22.17
C LYS A 88 6.41 6.63 -21.57
N ALA A 89 7.18 7.42 -22.32
CA ALA A 89 8.39 8.03 -21.79
C ALA A 89 8.02 8.90 -20.58
N SER A 90 8.72 8.70 -19.47
CA SER A 90 8.64 9.54 -18.28
C SER A 90 9.91 10.35 -18.12
N GLY A 91 9.79 11.50 -17.45
CA GLY A 91 10.95 12.24 -16.97
C GLY A 91 11.54 11.54 -15.77
N LEU A 92 12.87 11.61 -15.65
CA LEU A 92 13.61 10.98 -14.54
C LEU A 92 13.37 9.47 -14.44
N PRO A 93 13.52 8.70 -15.55
CA PRO A 93 13.10 7.30 -15.59
C PRO A 93 13.86 6.39 -14.62
N PHE A 94 15.11 6.75 -14.26
CA PHE A 94 15.95 5.96 -13.35
C PHE A 94 16.60 6.77 -12.22
N ASP A 95 16.46 8.10 -12.19
CA ASP A 95 16.92 8.89 -11.05
C ASP A 95 15.82 8.98 -10.01
N LEU A 96 15.97 8.33 -8.87
CA LEU A 96 14.97 8.35 -7.79
C LEU A 96 15.32 9.32 -6.66
N SER A 97 16.45 10.02 -6.74
CA SER A 97 16.89 10.98 -5.71
C SER A 97 16.01 12.23 -5.57
N TYR A 98 15.11 12.48 -6.52
CA TYR A 98 14.15 13.58 -6.46
C TYR A 98 12.81 13.20 -5.79
N SER A 99 12.59 11.90 -5.55
CA SER A 99 11.31 11.34 -5.13
C SER A 99 11.31 10.94 -3.66
N TYR A 100 10.15 10.60 -3.13
CA TYR A 100 9.97 10.13 -1.75
C TYR A 100 9.02 8.95 -1.67
N GLY A 101 8.96 8.31 -0.51
CA GLY A 101 8.14 7.11 -0.29
C GLY A 101 8.83 5.81 -0.72
N GLY A 102 8.11 4.69 -0.60
CA GLY A 102 8.67 3.35 -0.78
C GLY A 102 8.93 2.94 -2.23
N ASN A 103 9.71 1.87 -2.41
CA ASN A 103 9.97 1.22 -3.70
C ASN A 103 8.68 0.86 -4.44
N GLN A 104 8.51 1.36 -5.67
CA GLN A 104 7.35 1.09 -6.51
C GLN A 104 7.69 0.91 -8.00
N LEU A 105 8.97 1.04 -8.37
CA LEU A 105 9.43 1.11 -9.76
C LEU A 105 10.50 0.04 -10.00
N PRO A 106 10.12 -1.23 -10.22
CA PRO A 106 11.04 -2.36 -10.09
C PRO A 106 12.34 -2.29 -10.90
N LEU A 107 12.33 -1.65 -12.08
CA LEU A 107 13.57 -1.43 -12.84
C LEU A 107 14.42 -0.31 -12.24
N ALA A 108 13.81 0.84 -11.93
CA ALA A 108 14.52 1.97 -11.32
C ALA A 108 15.08 1.59 -9.94
N ASP A 109 14.30 0.87 -9.12
CA ASP A 109 14.72 0.37 -7.81
C ASP A 109 16.03 -0.44 -7.90
N ALA A 110 16.17 -1.29 -8.93
CA ALA A 110 17.36 -2.10 -9.16
C ALA A 110 18.62 -1.28 -9.52
N THR A 111 18.45 -0.01 -9.91
CA THR A 111 19.54 0.90 -10.29
C THR A 111 20.00 1.81 -9.15
N THR A 112 19.21 1.92 -8.08
CA THR A 112 19.52 2.75 -6.91
C THR A 112 20.55 2.10 -5.99
N GLY A 113 21.36 2.93 -5.33
CA GLY A 113 22.19 2.53 -4.21
C GLY A 113 21.63 3.10 -2.90
N ARG A 114 21.81 2.40 -1.77
CA ARG A 114 21.28 2.77 -0.45
C ARG A 114 22.35 2.58 0.61
N LEU A 115 22.24 3.24 1.78
CA LEU A 115 23.17 3.03 2.90
C LEU A 115 23.10 1.57 3.40
N VAL A 116 21.88 1.09 3.62
CA VAL A 116 21.54 -0.27 4.05
C VAL A 116 20.41 -0.77 3.17
N THR A 117 20.40 -2.06 2.86
CA THR A 117 19.34 -2.72 2.08
C THR A 117 18.81 -3.93 2.82
N ILE A 118 17.65 -4.42 2.39
CA ILE A 118 17.19 -5.78 2.71
C ILE A 118 17.67 -6.69 1.59
N GLU A 119 18.35 -7.77 1.96
CA GLU A 119 18.77 -8.83 1.04
C GLU A 119 17.87 -10.05 1.25
N ASN A 120 17.14 -10.45 0.20
CA ASN A 120 16.32 -11.66 0.19
C ASN A 120 17.11 -12.85 -0.36
N LYS A 121 16.88 -14.05 0.18
CA LYS A 121 17.48 -15.31 -0.30
C LYS A 121 16.49 -16.47 -0.29
N GLY A 122 16.72 -17.41 -1.20
CA GLY A 122 15.95 -18.64 -1.30
C GLY A 122 14.55 -18.44 -1.89
N GLU A 123 13.73 -19.50 -1.83
CA GLU A 123 12.33 -19.49 -2.23
C GLU A 123 11.54 -20.32 -1.22
N ALA A 124 10.28 -19.97 -1.00
CA ALA A 124 9.42 -20.75 -0.11
C ALA A 124 9.05 -22.09 -0.75
N LEU A 125 9.17 -23.18 0.02
CA LEU A 125 8.67 -24.50 -0.34
C LEU A 125 7.41 -24.79 0.47
N ILE A 126 6.30 -24.97 -0.24
CA ILE A 126 4.98 -25.20 0.36
C ILE A 126 4.57 -26.65 0.14
N LYS A 127 4.18 -27.33 1.21
CA LYS A 127 3.54 -28.65 1.18
C LYS A 127 2.05 -28.48 1.17
N GLU A 128 1.37 -29.20 0.30
CA GLU A 128 -0.10 -29.27 0.25
C GLU A 128 -0.55 -30.64 0.76
N GLU A 129 -1.52 -30.64 1.66
CA GLU A 129 -2.21 -31.83 2.17
C GLU A 129 -3.70 -31.69 1.87
N VAL A 130 -4.27 -32.70 1.21
CA VAL A 130 -5.71 -32.72 0.89
C VAL A 130 -6.38 -33.78 1.75
N LYS A 131 -7.36 -33.37 2.57
CA LYS A 131 -8.14 -34.26 3.42
C LYS A 131 -9.61 -34.25 2.98
N ALA A 132 -10.17 -35.41 2.69
CA ALA A 132 -11.61 -35.51 2.43
C ALA A 132 -12.41 -35.25 3.72
N THR A 133 -13.45 -34.41 3.63
CA THR A 133 -14.41 -34.08 4.70
C THR A 133 -15.84 -34.30 4.20
N PRO A 134 -16.85 -34.38 5.11
CA PRO A 134 -18.25 -34.54 4.70
C PRO A 134 -18.78 -33.41 3.79
N THR A 135 -18.15 -32.23 3.83
CA THR A 135 -18.53 -31.05 3.06
C THR A 135 -17.66 -30.81 1.82
N GLY A 136 -16.70 -31.71 1.53
CA GLY A 136 -15.76 -31.59 0.41
C GLY A 136 -14.31 -31.87 0.82
N ASN A 137 -13.34 -31.49 -0.01
CA ASN A 137 -11.92 -31.61 0.36
C ASN A 137 -11.49 -30.37 1.16
N GLU A 138 -10.80 -30.59 2.28
CA GLU A 138 -10.06 -29.56 3.01
C GLU A 138 -8.60 -29.61 2.56
N GLU A 139 -8.14 -28.54 1.92
CA GLU A 139 -6.74 -28.38 1.51
C GLU A 139 -6.00 -27.60 2.61
N LYS A 140 -4.89 -28.13 3.10
CA LYS A 140 -3.99 -27.44 4.04
C LYS A 140 -2.64 -27.24 3.40
N ARG A 141 -2.10 -26.04 3.55
CA ARG A 141 -0.77 -25.68 3.04
C ARG A 141 0.15 -25.34 4.20
N TYR A 142 1.34 -25.94 4.20
CA TYR A 142 2.35 -25.78 5.23
C TYR A 142 3.66 -25.29 4.62
N VAL A 143 4.37 -24.41 5.32
CA VAL A 143 5.69 -23.94 4.89
C VAL A 143 6.73 -24.96 5.37
N LEU A 144 7.30 -25.73 4.44
CA LEU A 144 8.43 -26.62 4.74
C LEU A 144 9.74 -25.86 4.86
N ARG A 145 9.90 -24.84 4.01
CA ARG A 145 11.11 -24.03 3.94
C ARG A 145 10.73 -22.61 3.59
N PRO A 146 11.15 -21.59 4.35
CA PRO A 146 10.87 -20.22 4.03
C PRO A 146 11.91 -19.65 3.06
N ALA A 147 11.54 -18.60 2.33
CA ALA A 147 12.53 -17.61 1.90
C ALA A 147 13.01 -16.83 3.13
N VAL A 148 14.20 -16.24 3.06
CA VAL A 148 14.79 -15.53 4.19
C VAL A 148 15.31 -14.17 3.80
N TRP A 149 15.45 -13.29 4.79
CA TRP A 149 16.03 -11.97 4.57
C TRP A 149 16.92 -11.50 5.72
N LYS A 150 17.80 -10.55 5.42
CA LYS A 150 18.64 -9.86 6.40
C LYS A 150 18.82 -8.39 6.04
N TYR A 151 19.22 -7.56 7.00
CA TYR A 151 19.82 -6.28 6.67
C TYR A 151 21.23 -6.50 6.11
N ARG A 152 21.58 -5.69 5.11
CA ARG A 152 22.87 -5.73 4.41
C ARG A 152 23.50 -4.34 4.40
N LEU A 153 24.78 -4.28 4.74
CA LEU A 153 25.59 -3.06 4.62
C LEU A 153 25.91 -2.85 3.14
N GLU A 154 25.29 -1.82 2.56
CA GLU A 154 25.31 -1.58 1.11
C GLU A 154 26.36 -0.50 0.77
N LEU A 155 25.95 0.76 0.64
CA LEU A 155 26.85 1.90 0.44
C LEU A 155 27.50 2.38 1.73
N ALA A 156 26.99 1.97 2.90
CA ALA A 156 27.70 2.03 4.16
C ALA A 156 28.52 0.75 4.38
N ASP A 157 29.67 0.86 5.05
CA ASP A 157 30.46 -0.30 5.48
C ASP A 157 30.42 -0.54 7.00
N ALA A 158 29.80 0.37 7.76
CA ALA A 158 29.51 0.20 9.18
C ALA A 158 28.40 1.15 9.64
N ILE A 159 27.72 0.79 10.73
CA ILE A 159 26.85 1.66 11.51
C ILE A 159 27.51 1.92 12.86
N VAL A 160 27.72 3.18 13.22
CA VAL A 160 28.24 3.60 14.53
C VAL A 160 27.09 4.16 15.36
N VAL A 161 26.85 3.54 16.50
CA VAL A 161 25.81 3.95 17.43
C VAL A 161 26.46 4.71 18.59
N THR A 162 26.12 5.98 18.73
CA THR A 162 26.52 6.79 19.88
C THR A 162 25.39 6.76 20.91
N LYS A 163 25.66 6.14 22.06
CA LYS A 163 24.71 6.00 23.16
C LYS A 163 24.53 7.31 23.94
N LYS A 164 23.48 7.39 24.76
CA LYS A 164 23.16 8.55 25.61
C LYS A 164 24.35 8.98 26.49
N ASP A 165 25.08 8.02 27.05
CA ASP A 165 26.29 8.20 27.86
C ASP A 165 27.52 8.70 27.07
N GLY A 166 27.44 8.75 25.73
CA GLY A 166 28.52 9.15 24.84
C GLY A 166 29.38 7.99 24.33
N THR A 167 29.16 6.76 24.79
CA THR A 167 29.87 5.58 24.30
C THR A 167 29.52 5.29 22.84
N LYS A 168 30.54 5.07 22.00
CA LYS A 168 30.37 4.65 20.60
C LYS A 168 30.51 3.13 20.47
N VAL A 169 29.57 2.49 19.77
CA VAL A 169 29.63 1.07 19.40
C VAL A 169 29.54 0.95 17.88
N THR A 170 30.50 0.25 17.28
CA THR A 170 30.58 0.09 15.82
C THR A 170 30.11 -1.31 15.41
N PHE A 171 29.19 -1.35 14.45
CA PHE A 171 28.68 -2.55 13.80
C PHE A 171 29.11 -2.55 12.34
N ASP A 172 30.19 -3.28 12.04
CA ASP A 172 30.88 -3.33 10.74
C ASP A 172 30.73 -4.68 10.03
N SER A 173 29.75 -5.49 10.47
CA SER A 173 29.40 -6.77 9.87
C SER A 173 27.90 -6.80 9.55
N ASP A 174 27.53 -7.58 8.54
CA ASP A 174 26.14 -7.97 8.27
C ASP A 174 25.97 -9.50 8.23
N GLU A 175 26.92 -10.23 8.83
CA GLU A 175 26.88 -11.69 8.94
C GLU A 175 25.63 -12.18 9.65
N VAL A 176 25.23 -13.42 9.33
CA VAL A 176 24.06 -14.11 9.90
C VAL A 176 24.38 -15.59 10.04
N ASP A 177 23.85 -16.22 11.08
CA ASP A 177 24.12 -17.61 11.44
C ASP A 177 22.90 -18.35 12.02
N ALA A 178 21.76 -17.66 12.16
CA ALA A 178 20.56 -18.22 12.75
C ALA A 178 19.26 -17.71 12.09
N LEU A 179 18.19 -18.49 12.21
CA LEU A 179 16.82 -18.08 11.85
C LEU A 179 16.12 -17.52 13.08
N LYS A 180 15.44 -16.37 12.94
CA LYS A 180 14.64 -15.77 14.02
C LYS A 180 13.46 -16.66 14.42
N GLU A 181 12.78 -17.23 13.42
CA GLU A 181 11.66 -18.15 13.59
C GLU A 181 12.12 -19.56 13.26
N GLN A 182 11.78 -20.52 14.12
CA GLN A 182 12.12 -21.93 13.97
C GLN A 182 10.88 -22.73 13.54
N PRO A 183 11.04 -23.84 12.81
CA PRO A 183 9.91 -24.70 12.51
C PRO A 183 9.33 -25.30 13.80
N ASN A 184 8.03 -25.61 13.78
CA ASN A 184 7.36 -26.32 14.86
C ASN A 184 7.84 -27.79 14.97
N GLU A 185 7.32 -28.54 15.93
CA GLU A 185 7.68 -29.94 16.17
C GLU A 185 7.45 -30.85 14.95
N GLN A 186 6.54 -30.47 14.06
CA GLN A 186 6.23 -31.17 12.80
C GLN A 186 7.14 -30.74 11.63
N GLY A 187 8.07 -29.81 11.85
CA GLY A 187 9.00 -29.33 10.82
C GLY A 187 8.44 -28.23 9.92
N PHE A 188 7.34 -27.57 10.30
CA PHE A 188 6.71 -26.50 9.52
C PHE A 188 6.98 -25.11 10.09
N PHE A 189 7.25 -24.14 9.23
CA PHE A 189 7.34 -22.74 9.59
C PHE A 189 5.96 -22.08 9.59
N GLU A 190 5.78 -21.10 10.46
CA GLU A 190 4.56 -20.26 10.50
C GLU A 190 4.51 -19.30 9.30
N SER A 191 5.68 -18.83 8.84
CA SER A 191 5.82 -17.85 7.77
C SER A 191 6.68 -18.39 6.62
N PRO A 192 6.32 -18.16 5.33
CA PRO A 192 7.16 -18.45 4.17
C PRO A 192 8.28 -17.44 3.96
N TYR A 193 8.41 -16.45 4.84
CA TYR A 193 9.42 -15.40 4.80
C TYR A 193 9.91 -15.12 6.22
N VAL A 194 11.18 -15.41 6.51
CA VAL A 194 11.76 -15.41 7.86
C VAL A 194 13.02 -14.53 7.95
N VAL A 195 13.18 -13.81 9.06
CA VAL A 195 14.36 -12.98 9.31
C VAL A 195 15.57 -13.85 9.70
N LEU A 196 16.74 -13.53 9.17
CA LEU A 196 18.02 -14.05 9.63
C LEU A 196 18.60 -13.18 10.74
N THR A 197 19.25 -13.82 11.71
CA THR A 197 19.87 -13.19 12.87
C THR A 197 21.33 -13.62 13.01
N SER A 198 22.08 -12.91 13.84
CA SER A 198 23.51 -13.14 14.06
C SER A 198 23.86 -13.23 15.53
N GLN A 199 24.73 -14.18 15.88
CA GLN A 199 25.43 -14.20 17.17
C GLN A 199 26.67 -13.30 17.20
N ASN A 200 27.16 -12.85 16.04
CA ASN A 200 28.26 -11.88 15.99
C ASN A 200 27.77 -10.52 16.51
N ALA A 201 28.25 -10.12 17.69
CA ALA A 201 27.86 -8.86 18.34
C ALA A 201 28.21 -7.59 17.53
N LYS A 202 29.07 -7.68 16.51
CA LYS A 202 29.35 -6.58 15.58
C LYS A 202 28.45 -6.56 14.34
N SER A 203 27.56 -7.55 14.19
CA SER A 203 26.62 -7.61 13.08
C SER A 203 25.44 -6.67 13.30
N ILE A 204 25.00 -5.97 12.24
CA ILE A 204 23.74 -5.21 12.22
C ILE A 204 22.50 -6.10 12.29
N ASN A 205 22.66 -7.44 12.19
CA ASN A 205 21.60 -8.42 12.37
C ASN A 205 21.64 -9.09 13.76
N SER A 206 22.37 -8.51 14.72
CA SER A 206 22.55 -9.07 16.06
C SER A 206 21.61 -8.44 17.10
N LYS A 207 21.37 -9.18 18.19
CA LYS A 207 20.65 -8.64 19.36
C LYS A 207 21.38 -7.44 19.98
N ALA A 208 22.71 -7.44 19.95
CA ALA A 208 23.52 -6.34 20.46
C ALA A 208 23.27 -5.03 19.71
N PHE A 209 23.02 -5.09 18.39
CA PHE A 209 22.63 -3.94 17.59
C PHE A 209 21.25 -3.43 18.00
N GLU A 210 20.24 -4.31 18.07
CA GLU A 210 18.88 -3.95 18.52
C GLU A 210 18.88 -3.30 19.91
N GLU A 211 19.69 -3.81 20.84
CA GLU A 211 19.85 -3.25 22.19
C GLU A 211 20.59 -1.90 22.17
N ALA A 212 21.64 -1.75 21.36
CA ALA A 212 22.35 -0.48 21.24
C ALA A 212 21.48 0.65 20.69
N LEU A 213 20.57 0.35 19.75
CA LEU A 213 19.65 1.32 19.18
C LEU A 213 18.67 1.90 20.22
N LYS A 214 18.24 1.11 21.23
CA LYS A 214 17.30 1.60 22.26
C LYS A 214 17.86 2.74 23.11
N ASP A 215 19.17 2.76 23.30
CA ASP A 215 19.90 3.77 24.10
C ASP A 215 20.67 4.79 23.25
N ALA A 216 20.45 4.81 21.94
CA ALA A 216 21.16 5.66 21.01
C ALA A 216 20.64 7.10 21.01
N LYS A 217 21.56 8.07 21.01
CA LYS A 217 21.26 9.50 20.73
C LYS A 217 21.66 9.92 19.32
N GLN A 218 22.53 9.15 18.67
CA GLN A 218 23.02 9.40 17.32
C GLN A 218 23.38 8.08 16.64
N VAL A 219 23.08 8.00 15.35
CA VAL A 219 23.42 6.86 14.48
C VAL A 219 24.13 7.39 13.24
N ASP A 220 25.35 6.92 13.03
CA ASP A 220 26.20 7.32 11.90
C ASP A 220 26.41 6.14 10.95
N PHE A 221 26.29 6.40 9.65
CA PHE A 221 26.58 5.43 8.59
C PHE A 221 27.92 5.78 7.97
N ARG A 222 28.93 4.93 8.20
CA ARG A 222 30.26 5.14 7.64
C ARG A 222 30.25 4.77 6.16
N MET A 223 30.65 5.72 5.32
CA MET A 223 30.61 5.56 3.88
C MET A 223 31.66 4.55 3.39
N ARG A 224 31.23 3.61 2.55
CA ARG A 224 32.13 2.66 1.89
C ARG A 224 33.07 3.40 0.94
N LYS A 225 34.37 3.14 1.08
CA LYS A 225 35.41 3.76 0.24
C LYS A 225 35.44 3.17 -1.17
N ASN A 226 35.94 3.96 -2.12
CA ASN A 226 36.24 3.55 -3.51
C ASN A 226 35.05 3.06 -4.35
N VAL A 227 33.81 3.31 -3.93
CA VAL A 227 32.63 3.04 -4.74
C VAL A 227 32.57 4.03 -5.90
N THR A 228 32.36 3.54 -7.12
CA THR A 228 32.44 4.34 -8.36
C THR A 228 31.08 4.43 -9.03
N TRP A 229 30.68 5.63 -9.42
CA TRP A 229 29.48 5.85 -10.22
C TRP A 229 29.68 5.30 -11.64
N SER A 230 28.64 4.66 -12.20
CA SER A 230 28.62 4.22 -13.59
C SER A 230 27.80 5.14 -14.47
N ASN A 231 28.20 5.33 -15.71
CA ASN A 231 27.38 6.03 -16.69
C ASN A 231 26.31 5.10 -17.29
N TYR A 232 25.46 5.65 -18.16
CA TYR A 232 24.39 4.92 -18.85
C TYR A 232 24.85 3.79 -19.78
N LYS A 233 26.14 3.75 -20.14
CA LYS A 233 26.75 2.66 -20.90
C LYS A 233 27.30 1.54 -20.01
N GLY A 234 27.23 1.70 -18.68
CA GLY A 234 27.84 0.80 -17.71
C GLY A 234 29.35 0.96 -17.57
N GLU A 235 29.92 2.06 -18.05
CA GLU A 235 31.35 2.38 -17.91
C GLU A 235 31.59 3.10 -16.57
N ALA A 236 32.73 2.82 -15.95
CA ALA A 236 33.15 3.51 -14.72
C ALA A 236 33.42 4.98 -15.01
N THR A 237 32.88 5.87 -14.17
CA THR A 237 33.20 7.30 -14.22
C THR A 237 34.38 7.64 -13.31
N THR A 238 34.84 8.88 -13.37
CA THR A 238 35.85 9.42 -12.44
C THR A 238 35.25 9.81 -11.09
N HIS A 239 33.93 9.83 -10.95
CA HIS A 239 33.23 10.25 -9.74
C HIS A 239 33.12 9.09 -8.75
N LYS A 240 33.47 9.37 -7.50
CA LYS A 240 33.35 8.43 -6.38
C LYS A 240 32.16 8.78 -5.51
N LEU A 241 31.62 7.78 -4.84
CA LEU A 241 30.61 8.00 -3.80
C LEU A 241 31.22 8.80 -2.64
N THR A 242 30.50 9.81 -2.17
CA THR A 242 30.83 10.57 -0.95
C THR A 242 29.61 10.70 -0.04
N ALA A 243 29.80 11.06 1.23
CA ALA A 243 28.67 11.36 2.13
C ALA A 243 27.84 12.56 1.63
N ASN A 244 28.48 13.49 0.90
CA ASN A 244 27.80 14.65 0.31
C ASN A 244 26.78 14.25 -0.77
N ASP A 245 26.92 13.06 -1.39
CA ASP A 245 25.95 12.58 -2.38
C ASP A 245 24.57 12.31 -1.74
N PHE A 246 24.54 11.84 -0.49
CA PHE A 246 23.29 11.66 0.26
C PHE A 246 22.69 13.00 0.69
N TYR A 247 23.51 13.98 1.05
CA TYR A 247 23.03 15.32 1.36
C TYR A 247 22.36 15.97 0.14
N VAL A 248 23.00 15.88 -1.03
CA VAL A 248 22.43 16.39 -2.29
C VAL A 248 21.18 15.62 -2.68
N GLY A 249 21.16 14.28 -2.52
CA GLY A 249 19.96 13.46 -2.74
C GLY A 249 18.78 13.89 -1.87
N TYR A 250 19.00 14.05 -0.56
CA TYR A 250 17.96 14.51 0.35
C TYR A 250 17.43 15.91 -0.02
N LEU A 251 18.31 16.86 -0.37
CA LEU A 251 17.88 18.18 -0.82
C LEU A 251 17.16 18.17 -2.18
N ARG A 252 17.48 17.22 -3.09
CA ARG A 252 16.72 17.01 -4.33
C ARG A 252 15.30 16.59 -4.02
N THR A 253 15.13 15.65 -3.09
CA THR A 253 13.80 15.23 -2.62
C THR A 253 13.05 16.39 -1.97
N TYR A 254 13.72 17.18 -1.13
CA TYR A 254 13.11 18.37 -0.51
C TYR A 254 12.72 19.44 -1.54
N SER A 255 13.48 19.54 -2.64
CA SER A 255 13.20 20.42 -3.79
C SER A 255 12.03 19.94 -4.65
N TYR A 256 11.48 18.75 -4.39
CA TYR A 256 10.20 18.35 -4.97
C TYR A 256 9.11 19.37 -4.63
N SER A 257 9.12 19.92 -3.40
CA SER A 257 8.22 20.98 -2.99
C SER A 257 8.39 22.27 -3.81
N THR A 258 7.33 22.72 -4.48
CA THR A 258 7.33 23.93 -5.31
C THR A 258 7.74 25.17 -4.54
N ALA A 259 7.18 25.38 -3.36
CA ALA A 259 7.49 26.53 -2.52
C ALA A 259 8.98 26.53 -2.14
N PHE A 260 9.53 25.38 -1.76
CA PHE A 260 10.92 25.27 -1.35
C PHE A 260 11.88 25.52 -2.51
N ARG A 261 11.73 24.83 -3.65
CA ARG A 261 12.68 24.99 -4.77
C ARG A 261 12.72 26.42 -5.30
N ARG A 262 11.57 27.09 -5.38
CA ARG A 262 11.49 28.50 -5.85
C ARG A 262 12.07 29.48 -4.84
N ALA A 263 11.88 29.22 -3.54
CA ALA A 263 12.50 30.01 -2.49
C ALA A 263 14.03 29.82 -2.43
N ASN A 264 14.56 28.74 -2.99
CA ASN A 264 15.98 28.38 -2.93
C ASN A 264 16.65 28.31 -4.32
N GLY A 265 16.33 29.29 -5.17
CA GLY A 265 17.07 29.54 -6.41
C GLY A 265 16.46 28.98 -7.70
N GLY A 266 15.26 28.39 -7.63
CA GLY A 266 14.45 28.02 -8.80
C GLY A 266 13.40 29.06 -9.21
N SER A 267 12.74 28.86 -10.35
CA SER A 267 11.65 29.73 -10.83
C SER A 267 10.57 28.95 -11.58
N LYS A 268 9.42 29.59 -11.82
CA LYS A 268 8.34 28.99 -12.61
C LYS A 268 8.78 28.77 -14.06
N GLU A 269 9.53 29.72 -14.62
CA GLU A 269 10.06 29.64 -15.97
C GLU A 269 11.06 28.47 -16.09
N MET A 270 11.92 28.26 -15.09
CA MET A 270 12.80 27.09 -15.04
C MET A 270 12.02 25.79 -14.97
N ASP A 271 10.97 25.73 -14.13
CA ASP A 271 10.08 24.57 -14.03
C ASP A 271 9.47 24.23 -15.41
N GLU A 272 8.94 25.23 -16.10
CA GLU A 272 8.35 25.09 -17.44
C GLU A 272 9.37 24.64 -18.49
N ARG A 273 10.56 25.26 -18.51
CA ARG A 273 11.63 24.94 -19.47
C ARG A 273 12.21 23.55 -19.24
N SER A 274 12.45 23.18 -18.00
CA SER A 274 13.01 21.88 -17.67
C SER A 274 12.08 20.73 -18.05
N ARG A 275 10.77 20.89 -17.88
CA ARG A 275 9.78 19.89 -18.33
C ARG A 275 9.82 19.64 -19.85
N GLN A 276 10.31 20.60 -20.65
CA GLN A 276 10.43 20.44 -22.11
C GLN A 276 11.54 19.46 -22.52
N LEU A 277 12.46 19.09 -21.62
CA LEU A 277 13.52 18.11 -21.88
C LEU A 277 12.98 16.69 -22.12
N VAL A 278 11.73 16.45 -21.75
CA VAL A 278 11.08 15.14 -21.82
C VAL A 278 9.80 15.27 -22.64
N ALA A 279 9.52 14.27 -23.47
CA ALA A 279 8.28 14.22 -24.23
C ALA A 279 7.09 13.90 -23.31
N GLY A 280 5.91 14.47 -23.62
CA GLY A 280 4.66 14.20 -22.92
C GLY A 280 4.45 14.98 -21.62
N ASP A 281 3.32 14.72 -20.97
CA ASP A 281 2.94 15.36 -19.71
C ASP A 281 3.79 14.82 -18.55
N ASN A 282 4.67 15.67 -18.02
CA ASN A 282 5.55 15.35 -16.90
C ASN A 282 5.24 16.25 -15.70
N SER A 283 5.10 15.67 -14.50
CA SER A 283 4.62 16.39 -13.32
C SER A 283 5.71 16.74 -12.29
N TRP A 284 6.94 16.22 -12.42
CA TRP A 284 7.97 16.32 -11.38
C TRP A 284 8.34 17.76 -10.97
N ALA A 285 8.24 18.73 -11.88
CA ALA A 285 8.41 20.16 -11.58
C ALA A 285 7.09 20.95 -11.65
N SER A 286 5.92 20.33 -11.45
CA SER A 286 4.63 21.02 -11.55
C SER A 286 4.41 22.01 -10.40
N ASP A 287 3.43 22.92 -10.56
CA ASP A 287 3.13 23.96 -9.56
C ASP A 287 2.59 23.40 -8.23
N LYS A 288 2.14 22.15 -8.20
CA LYS A 288 1.40 21.55 -7.06
C LYS A 288 2.19 20.52 -6.27
N GLN A 289 3.50 20.40 -6.50
CA GLN A 289 4.30 19.38 -5.82
C GLN A 289 4.66 19.78 -4.38
N THR A 290 4.55 18.81 -3.49
CA THR A 290 4.88 18.90 -2.07
C THR A 290 5.55 17.60 -1.61
N TYR A 291 6.67 17.72 -0.90
CA TYR A 291 7.30 16.65 -0.14
C TYR A 291 6.63 16.56 1.23
N GLY A 292 5.82 15.51 1.42
CA GLY A 292 5.01 15.33 2.63
C GLY A 292 5.71 14.59 3.77
N ASN A 293 6.78 13.83 3.52
CA ASN A 293 7.31 12.85 4.47
C ASN A 293 8.30 13.40 5.52
N GLU A 294 8.58 14.71 5.56
CA GLU A 294 9.51 15.27 6.57
C GLU A 294 9.06 14.92 8.01
N TYR A 295 7.74 14.85 8.24
CA TYR A 295 7.17 14.51 9.55
C TYR A 295 7.60 13.13 10.07
N LEU A 296 7.94 12.18 9.19
CA LEU A 296 8.36 10.83 9.58
C LEU A 296 9.60 10.84 10.46
N MET A 297 10.55 11.72 10.19
CA MET A 297 11.72 11.88 11.06
C MET A 297 11.28 12.30 12.46
N GLY A 298 10.37 13.26 12.57
CA GLY A 298 9.79 13.67 13.85
C GLY A 298 9.01 12.56 14.55
N LEU A 299 8.25 11.75 13.80
CA LEU A 299 7.55 10.57 14.31
C LEU A 299 8.52 9.54 14.90
N TYR A 300 9.69 9.37 14.26
CA TYR A 300 10.74 8.46 14.74
C TYR A 300 11.64 9.09 15.81
N GLY A 301 11.42 10.35 16.21
CA GLY A 301 12.25 11.06 17.20
C GLY A 301 13.60 11.56 16.65
N VAL A 302 13.75 11.67 15.33
CA VAL A 302 14.94 12.17 14.63
C VAL A 302 14.79 13.66 14.29
N ASP A 303 15.86 14.44 14.47
CA ASP A 303 15.84 15.88 14.18
C ASP A 303 16.05 16.19 12.69
N SER A 304 14.94 16.43 11.96
CA SER A 304 14.97 16.78 10.54
C SER A 304 15.74 18.07 10.24
N LYS A 305 15.89 18.99 11.20
CA LYS A 305 16.65 20.23 11.00
C LYS A 305 18.15 19.93 10.86
N LEU A 306 18.66 18.95 11.61
CA LEU A 306 20.06 18.55 11.55
C LEU A 306 20.38 17.75 10.28
N VAL A 307 19.39 17.12 9.65
CA VAL A 307 19.54 16.50 8.31
C VAL A 307 19.73 17.56 7.22
N ARG A 308 19.06 18.72 7.33
CA ARG A 308 19.24 19.86 6.41
C ARG A 308 20.54 20.64 6.63
N ASP A 309 21.18 20.48 7.78
CA ASP A 309 22.47 21.10 8.06
C ASP A 309 23.59 20.18 7.55
N LYS A 310 24.24 20.56 6.44
CA LYS A 310 25.36 19.81 5.87
C LYS A 310 26.45 19.48 6.90
N GLY A 311 26.78 20.40 7.81
CA GLY A 311 27.85 20.20 8.80
C GLY A 311 27.47 19.21 9.91
N LYS A 312 26.18 18.91 10.05
CA LYS A 312 25.66 17.91 10.98
C LYS A 312 25.38 16.59 10.30
N PHE A 313 24.80 16.63 9.11
CA PHE A 313 24.45 15.43 8.34
C PHE A 313 25.67 14.75 7.73
N VAL A 314 26.63 15.52 7.23
CA VAL A 314 27.88 15.03 6.64
C VAL A 314 29.02 15.32 7.59
N THR A 315 29.50 14.30 8.29
CA THR A 315 30.61 14.42 9.26
C THR A 315 31.84 13.66 8.79
N LYS A 316 33.00 14.03 9.33
CA LYS A 316 34.29 13.38 9.04
C LYS A 316 35.02 13.06 10.34
N GLU A 317 35.55 11.85 10.43
CA GLU A 317 36.42 11.41 11.52
C GLU A 317 37.64 10.69 10.92
N GLY A 318 38.78 11.39 10.86
CA GLY A 318 39.94 10.96 10.08
C GLY A 318 39.63 10.85 8.59
N ASP A 319 39.99 9.72 7.97
CA ASP A 319 39.73 9.44 6.55
C ASP A 319 38.32 8.88 6.27
N ASN A 320 37.45 8.85 7.28
CA ASN A 320 36.11 8.30 7.15
C ASN A 320 35.08 9.43 7.05
N GLU A 321 34.17 9.31 6.09
CA GLU A 321 33.00 10.17 5.96
C GLU A 321 31.76 9.43 6.48
N PHE A 322 30.82 10.17 7.05
CA PHE A 322 29.61 9.61 7.62
C PHE A 322 28.37 10.39 7.21
N VAL A 323 27.27 9.66 7.05
CA VAL A 323 25.91 10.21 7.05
C VAL A 323 25.33 10.05 8.46
N SER A 324 24.97 11.15 9.11
CA SER A 324 24.72 11.19 10.56
C SER A 324 23.28 11.60 10.89
N PHE A 325 22.61 10.87 11.78
CA PHE A 325 21.27 11.18 12.27
C PHE A 325 21.28 11.38 13.78
N TYR A 326 20.47 12.31 14.27
CA TYR A 326 20.47 12.74 15.68
C TYR A 326 19.06 12.66 16.28
N GLN A 327 19.02 12.29 17.55
CA GLN A 327 17.84 12.40 18.39
C GLN A 327 17.34 13.85 18.45
N LYS A 328 16.02 14.03 18.40
CA LYS A 328 15.36 15.32 18.59
C LYS A 328 15.15 15.61 20.08
N GLY A 329 15.92 16.56 20.61
CA GLY A 329 15.82 16.97 22.02
C GLY A 329 15.97 15.78 22.98
N THR A 330 14.99 15.57 23.86
CA THR A 330 14.93 14.43 24.79
C THR A 330 13.87 13.40 24.41
N GLU A 331 13.29 13.49 23.21
CA GLU A 331 12.22 12.59 22.74
C GLU A 331 12.73 11.14 22.63
N ASN A 332 11.88 10.15 22.90
CA ASN A 332 12.25 8.75 22.65
C ASN A 332 12.39 8.50 21.15
N VAL A 333 13.52 7.92 20.73
CA VAL A 333 13.81 7.68 19.30
C VAL A 333 13.51 6.24 18.93
N ARG A 334 12.87 6.05 17.78
CA ARG A 334 12.56 4.76 17.18
C ARG A 334 13.53 4.48 16.03
N TRP A 335 14.79 4.26 16.38
CA TRP A 335 15.85 3.99 15.41
C TRP A 335 15.58 2.73 14.56
N ASP A 336 14.83 1.76 15.08
CA ASP A 336 14.35 0.59 14.33
C ASP A 336 13.51 1.00 13.11
N LEU A 337 12.58 1.94 13.30
CA LEU A 337 11.74 2.47 12.23
C LEU A 337 12.54 3.36 11.27
N MET A 338 13.47 4.16 11.80
CA MET A 338 14.37 4.97 10.97
C MET A 338 15.24 4.09 10.05
N ILE A 339 15.82 3.01 10.59
CA ILE A 339 16.62 2.06 9.80
C ILE A 339 15.77 1.40 8.71
N LYS A 340 14.54 0.98 9.04
CA LYS A 340 13.61 0.46 8.03
C LYS A 340 13.28 1.50 6.96
N ASN A 341 13.05 2.75 7.35
CA ASN A 341 12.77 3.82 6.39
C ASN A 341 13.95 4.07 5.43
N LEU A 342 15.19 3.93 5.92
CA LEU A 342 16.40 4.02 5.08
C LEU A 342 16.52 2.90 4.04
N THR A 343 15.98 1.70 4.32
CA THR A 343 16.02 0.58 3.35
C THR A 343 15.00 0.74 2.22
N ASP A 344 13.90 1.47 2.47
CA ASP A 344 12.73 1.45 1.60
C ASP A 344 12.47 2.79 0.91
N SER A 345 12.79 3.93 1.55
CA SER A 345 12.38 5.26 1.07
C SER A 345 13.34 5.86 0.03
N TYR A 346 12.80 6.50 -1.00
CA TYR A 346 13.57 7.20 -2.03
C TYR A 346 14.27 8.48 -1.53
N GLU A 347 13.83 9.03 -0.40
CA GLU A 347 14.42 10.23 0.24
C GLU A 347 15.91 10.07 0.56
N TRP A 348 16.37 8.81 0.63
CA TRP A 348 17.72 8.42 1.01
C TRP A 348 18.53 7.88 -0.18
N VAL A 349 18.06 8.09 -1.40
CA VAL A 349 18.81 7.75 -2.62
C VAL A 349 19.84 8.85 -2.88
N PRO A 350 21.14 8.52 -2.99
CA PRO A 350 22.18 9.52 -3.21
C PRO A 350 22.11 10.09 -4.64
N ALA A 351 22.59 11.31 -4.80
CA ALA A 351 22.79 11.96 -6.10
C ALA A 351 24.28 12.33 -6.26
N PRO A 352 24.89 12.16 -7.45
CA PRO A 352 26.33 12.30 -7.64
C PRO A 352 26.75 13.77 -7.57
N SER A 353 27.10 14.23 -6.37
CA SER A 353 27.28 15.65 -6.08
C SER A 353 28.39 16.30 -6.90
N GLU A 354 29.53 15.61 -7.05
CA GLU A 354 30.64 16.08 -7.88
C GLU A 354 30.29 16.14 -9.38
N TYR A 355 29.47 15.22 -9.88
CA TYR A 355 29.02 15.22 -11.27
C TYR A 355 28.06 16.38 -11.51
N ILE A 356 27.14 16.61 -10.57
CA ILE A 356 26.19 17.72 -10.63
C ILE A 356 26.93 19.06 -10.61
N GLU A 357 27.92 19.20 -9.74
CA GLU A 357 28.75 20.41 -9.64
C GLU A 357 29.51 20.71 -10.94
N LYS A 358 30.14 19.68 -11.56
CA LYS A 358 30.89 19.85 -12.82
C LYS A 358 29.99 19.99 -14.05
N GLY A 359 28.80 19.38 -14.03
CA GLY A 359 27.86 19.37 -15.15
C GLY A 359 27.14 20.70 -15.39
N TYR A 360 27.22 21.61 -14.43
CA TYR A 360 26.58 22.92 -14.46
C TYR A 360 27.59 24.03 -14.76
N GLY A 361 27.55 24.61 -15.97
CA GLY A 361 28.41 25.72 -16.42
C GLY A 361 28.17 26.12 -17.89
N ASP A 362 28.97 27.05 -18.41
CA ASP A 362 28.82 27.73 -19.72
C ASP A 362 28.75 26.82 -20.96
N ASN A 363 29.06 25.51 -20.83
CA ASN A 363 29.22 24.59 -21.96
C ASN A 363 28.07 23.58 -22.14
N ALA A 364 26.95 23.68 -21.40
CA ALA A 364 25.74 22.85 -21.56
C ALA A 364 25.90 21.30 -21.57
N ASN A 365 27.09 20.75 -21.28
CA ASN A 365 27.41 19.33 -21.53
C ASN A 365 26.54 18.32 -20.74
N GLY A 366 26.00 18.70 -19.58
CA GLY A 366 25.12 17.88 -18.75
C GLY A 366 23.65 17.86 -19.21
N LEU A 367 23.23 18.82 -20.04
CA LEU A 367 21.85 18.91 -20.50
C LEU A 367 21.59 17.89 -21.60
N LYS A 368 20.56 17.06 -21.43
CA LYS A 368 20.11 16.06 -22.40
C LYS A 368 18.60 16.17 -22.57
N THR A 369 18.11 15.86 -23.76
CA THR A 369 16.67 15.85 -24.07
C THR A 369 16.32 14.58 -24.83
N VAL A 370 15.16 14.01 -24.49
CA VAL A 370 14.50 12.98 -25.30
C VAL A 370 13.35 13.56 -26.11
N ASN A 371 13.04 14.85 -25.91
CA ASN A 371 12.09 15.60 -26.73
C ASN A 371 12.82 16.25 -27.92
N THR A 372 12.50 15.79 -29.12
CA THR A 372 13.12 16.26 -30.38
C THR A 372 12.68 17.67 -30.78
N THR A 373 11.63 18.23 -30.16
CA THR A 373 11.14 19.59 -30.45
C THR A 373 11.61 20.64 -29.43
N ALA A 374 12.38 20.24 -28.43
CA ALA A 374 12.84 21.14 -27.37
C ALA A 374 13.91 22.13 -27.88
N ASP A 375 13.73 23.42 -27.55
CA ASP A 375 14.76 24.43 -27.76
C ASP A 375 15.80 24.35 -26.63
N LEU A 376 16.81 23.50 -26.83
CA LEU A 376 17.87 23.27 -25.85
C LEU A 376 18.63 24.55 -25.45
N ASN A 377 18.78 25.50 -26.37
CA ASN A 377 19.49 26.75 -26.08
C ASN A 377 18.67 27.63 -25.14
N ALA A 378 17.38 27.81 -25.42
CA ALA A 378 16.48 28.54 -24.53
C ALA A 378 16.35 27.86 -23.17
N ILE A 379 16.27 26.53 -23.13
CA ILE A 379 16.21 25.76 -21.89
C ILE A 379 17.52 25.93 -21.10
N HIS A 380 18.68 25.82 -21.74
CA HIS A 380 19.97 26.02 -21.09
C HIS A 380 20.12 27.45 -20.54
N LEU A 381 19.74 28.45 -21.33
CA LEU A 381 19.77 29.86 -20.91
C LEU A 381 18.91 30.11 -19.67
N GLU A 382 17.74 29.45 -19.56
CA GLU A 382 16.88 29.62 -18.39
C GLU A 382 17.41 28.84 -17.18
N ILE A 383 17.73 27.56 -17.37
CA ILE A 383 18.20 26.68 -16.28
C ILE A 383 19.52 27.17 -15.70
N SER A 384 20.42 27.76 -16.51
CA SER A 384 21.70 28.31 -16.05
C SER A 384 21.56 29.48 -15.07
N LYS A 385 20.36 30.08 -14.96
CA LYS A 385 20.06 31.12 -13.96
C LYS A 385 19.80 30.55 -12.56
N ALA A 386 19.71 29.22 -12.39
CA ALA A 386 19.45 28.61 -11.10
C ALA A 386 20.56 28.96 -10.09
N LYS A 387 20.16 29.17 -8.83
CA LYS A 387 21.05 29.56 -7.72
C LYS A 387 20.91 28.58 -6.54
N ASP A 388 21.74 28.77 -5.53
CA ASP A 388 21.63 28.13 -4.21
C ASP A 388 21.36 26.62 -4.27
N ILE A 389 20.28 26.15 -3.62
CA ILE A 389 19.94 24.73 -3.55
C ILE A 389 19.50 24.19 -4.91
N ALA A 390 18.74 24.95 -5.71
CA ALA A 390 18.33 24.51 -7.04
C ALA A 390 19.53 24.20 -7.96
N LYS A 391 20.60 25.02 -7.87
CA LYS A 391 21.87 24.78 -8.55
C LYS A 391 22.64 23.62 -7.94
N LEU A 392 22.85 23.62 -6.61
CA LEU A 392 23.58 22.58 -5.87
C LEU A 392 23.04 21.18 -6.16
N THR A 393 21.72 21.07 -6.27
CA THR A 393 21.02 19.81 -6.48
C THR A 393 20.93 19.40 -7.93
N GLY A 394 21.18 20.29 -8.88
CA GLY A 394 20.95 20.04 -10.30
C GLY A 394 19.50 19.67 -10.61
N TYR A 395 18.54 20.18 -9.82
CA TYR A 395 17.12 19.78 -9.88
C TYR A 395 16.58 19.83 -11.31
N TYR A 396 16.92 20.88 -12.06
CA TYR A 396 16.37 21.15 -13.39
C TYR A 396 16.98 20.36 -14.56
N TRP A 397 18.08 19.65 -14.36
CA TRP A 397 18.77 19.02 -15.50
C TRP A 397 19.27 17.61 -15.21
N TYR A 398 19.72 17.32 -14.00
CA TYR A 398 20.30 16.01 -13.68
C TYR A 398 19.20 14.95 -13.62
N GLY A 399 19.48 13.79 -14.21
CA GLY A 399 18.59 12.64 -14.19
C GLY A 399 17.42 12.71 -15.18
N THR A 400 17.18 13.86 -15.83
CA THR A 400 15.99 14.07 -16.67
C THR A 400 15.90 13.10 -17.85
N THR A 401 17.04 12.58 -18.32
CA THR A 401 17.11 11.50 -19.31
C THR A 401 18.03 10.36 -18.83
N PHE A 402 17.94 9.21 -19.49
CA PHE A 402 18.84 8.10 -19.18
C PHE A 402 20.32 8.45 -19.46
N GLU A 403 20.63 9.33 -20.43
CA GLU A 403 22.01 9.68 -20.80
C GLU A 403 22.75 10.52 -19.75
N ASN A 404 22.04 11.29 -18.93
CA ASN A 404 22.63 12.12 -17.89
C ASN A 404 22.33 11.63 -16.47
N THR A 405 21.91 10.38 -16.34
CA THR A 405 21.77 9.67 -15.05
C THR A 405 23.03 8.83 -14.79
N LEU A 406 23.58 8.91 -13.58
CA LEU A 406 24.62 8.00 -13.10
C LEU A 406 24.04 6.97 -12.13
N TYR A 407 24.71 5.82 -12.02
CA TYR A 407 24.18 4.64 -11.32
C TYR A 407 25.18 4.09 -10.29
N LEU A 408 24.65 3.69 -9.12
CA LEU A 408 25.40 3.00 -8.05
C LEU A 408 24.84 1.63 -7.70
N GLY A 409 23.61 1.32 -8.12
CA GLY A 409 22.95 0.05 -7.80
C GLY A 409 23.56 -1.14 -8.54
N LYS A 410 22.94 -2.30 -8.28
CA LYS A 410 23.30 -3.59 -8.89
C LYS A 410 23.14 -3.58 -10.42
N TYR A 411 22.31 -2.70 -10.96
CA TYR A 411 22.02 -2.58 -12.40
C TYR A 411 22.15 -1.14 -12.92
N VAL A 412 22.26 -0.99 -14.25
CA VAL A 412 22.33 0.28 -14.99
C VAL A 412 21.12 0.38 -15.94
N GLY A 413 20.42 1.50 -15.88
CA GLY A 413 19.29 1.82 -16.77
C GLY A 413 19.69 1.85 -18.24
N GLN A 414 18.83 1.31 -19.12
CA GLN A 414 19.02 1.35 -20.57
C GLN A 414 17.94 2.19 -21.26
N LYS A 415 18.27 2.73 -22.44
CA LYS A 415 17.29 3.38 -23.30
C LYS A 415 16.19 2.39 -23.70
N PHE A 416 14.95 2.86 -23.78
CA PHE A 416 13.86 2.09 -24.37
C PHE A 416 14.22 1.64 -25.80
N ASP A 417 14.09 0.35 -26.06
CA ASP A 417 14.29 -0.27 -27.37
C ASP A 417 12.94 -0.30 -28.11
N PRO A 418 12.74 0.50 -29.18
CA PRO A 418 11.48 0.51 -29.92
C PRO A 418 11.25 -0.73 -30.79
N THR A 419 12.29 -1.47 -31.13
CA THR A 419 12.20 -2.71 -31.92
C THR A 419 11.72 -3.87 -31.05
N LEU A 420 12.32 -4.01 -29.86
CA LEU A 420 11.88 -5.01 -28.87
C LEU A 420 10.67 -4.54 -28.05
N LYS A 421 10.36 -3.24 -28.10
CA LYS A 421 9.39 -2.56 -27.22
C LYS A 421 9.74 -2.76 -25.74
N ALA A 422 11.04 -2.67 -25.43
CA ALA A 422 11.58 -3.09 -24.16
C ALA A 422 12.17 -1.91 -23.38
N GLU A 423 11.74 -1.75 -22.13
CA GLU A 423 12.49 -1.02 -21.11
C GLU A 423 13.36 -2.02 -20.35
N SER A 424 14.64 -1.71 -20.15
CA SER A 424 15.60 -2.69 -19.63
C SER A 424 16.61 -2.08 -18.66
N VAL A 425 17.18 -2.93 -17.81
CA VAL A 425 18.40 -2.65 -17.04
C VAL A 425 19.41 -3.79 -17.24
N ILE A 426 20.71 -3.47 -17.16
CA ILE A 426 21.82 -4.44 -17.31
C ILE A 426 22.69 -4.50 -16.07
N LEU A 427 23.34 -5.62 -15.79
CA LEU A 427 24.21 -5.79 -14.63
C LEU A 427 25.31 -4.71 -14.61
N ASN A 428 25.44 -4.02 -13.46
CA ASN A 428 26.46 -3.01 -13.26
C ASN A 428 27.80 -3.66 -12.92
N LYS A 429 28.70 -3.76 -13.90
CA LYS A 429 30.04 -4.34 -13.70
C LYS A 429 30.91 -3.55 -12.71
N ASN A 430 30.59 -2.28 -12.47
CA ASN A 430 31.31 -1.42 -11.53
C ASN A 430 30.68 -1.40 -10.12
N TYR A 431 29.57 -2.12 -9.90
CA TYR A 431 28.99 -2.30 -8.57
C TYR A 431 30.05 -2.79 -7.57
N TRP A 432 29.99 -2.28 -6.35
CA TRP A 432 31.10 -2.38 -5.39
C TRP A 432 31.35 -3.83 -4.94
N ASP A 433 30.27 -4.62 -4.80
CA ASP A 433 30.38 -6.01 -4.40
C ASP A 433 30.74 -6.89 -5.60
N LYS A 434 32.04 -7.21 -5.71
CA LYS A 434 32.55 -8.08 -6.76
C LYS A 434 32.14 -9.54 -6.59
N THR A 435 31.74 -9.97 -5.39
CA THR A 435 31.19 -11.32 -5.22
C THR A 435 29.84 -11.42 -5.90
N PHE A 436 28.99 -10.39 -5.78
CA PHE A 436 27.75 -10.28 -6.53
C PHE A 436 27.99 -10.20 -8.05
N VAL A 437 28.85 -9.28 -8.51
CA VAL A 437 29.08 -9.08 -9.96
C VAL A 437 29.61 -10.33 -10.65
N ASN A 438 30.45 -11.10 -9.98
CA ASN A 438 31.10 -12.29 -10.54
C ASN A 438 30.32 -13.60 -10.28
N ASP A 439 29.20 -13.54 -9.54
CA ASP A 439 28.38 -14.71 -9.27
C ASP A 439 27.67 -15.17 -10.56
N PRO A 440 27.97 -16.39 -11.05
CA PRO A 440 27.47 -16.87 -12.32
C PRO A 440 25.96 -17.10 -12.29
N THR A 441 25.30 -17.05 -11.14
CA THR A 441 23.84 -17.20 -11.02
C THR A 441 23.09 -15.88 -11.22
N ARG A 442 23.76 -14.74 -11.28
CA ARG A 442 23.07 -13.44 -11.35
C ARG A 442 22.45 -13.17 -12.70
N LEU A 443 21.34 -12.43 -12.67
CA LEU A 443 20.72 -11.88 -13.87
C LEU A 443 21.66 -10.86 -14.50
N GLN A 444 21.83 -10.96 -15.82
CA GLN A 444 22.59 -10.01 -16.64
C GLN A 444 21.69 -8.92 -17.20
N VAL A 445 20.41 -9.24 -17.47
CA VAL A 445 19.43 -8.32 -18.05
C VAL A 445 18.08 -8.51 -17.38
N ILE A 446 17.38 -7.41 -17.10
CA ILE A 446 15.97 -7.42 -16.67
C ILE A 446 15.18 -6.55 -17.64
N GLN A 447 14.04 -7.06 -18.14
CA GLN A 447 13.27 -6.42 -19.20
C GLN A 447 11.77 -6.36 -18.92
N GLN A 448 11.15 -5.25 -19.33
CA GLN A 448 9.70 -5.07 -19.43
C GLN A 448 9.32 -4.84 -20.88
N ILE A 449 8.51 -5.74 -21.45
CA ILE A 449 8.04 -5.68 -22.83
C ILE A 449 6.65 -5.08 -22.86
N TYR A 450 6.47 -4.01 -23.63
CA TYR A 450 5.22 -3.27 -23.77
C TYR A 450 4.48 -3.65 -25.05
N GLU A 451 3.16 -3.60 -25.01
CA GLU A 451 2.32 -3.76 -26.19
C GLU A 451 2.34 -2.50 -27.06
N GLN A 452 2.08 -2.66 -28.36
CA GLN A 452 1.94 -1.49 -29.24
C GLN A 452 0.65 -0.71 -28.98
N LYS A 453 -0.40 -1.43 -28.55
CA LYS A 453 -1.68 -0.92 -28.08
C LYS A 453 -2.26 -1.93 -27.09
N PRO A 454 -2.95 -1.50 -26.03
CA PRO A 454 -3.63 -2.42 -25.13
C PRO A 454 -4.61 -3.33 -25.91
N VAL A 455 -4.61 -4.61 -25.59
CA VAL A 455 -5.57 -5.60 -26.14
C VAL A 455 -6.53 -6.07 -25.06
N ASP A 456 -7.57 -6.82 -25.45
CA ASP A 456 -8.51 -7.43 -24.49
C ASP A 456 -7.76 -8.30 -23.46
N GLY A 457 -8.16 -8.21 -22.19
CA GLY A 457 -7.48 -8.88 -21.09
C GLY A 457 -7.40 -10.40 -21.25
N LYS A 458 -8.46 -11.04 -21.77
CA LYS A 458 -8.45 -12.49 -22.01
C LYS A 458 -7.49 -12.86 -23.14
N GLN A 459 -7.51 -12.08 -24.23
CA GLN A 459 -6.59 -12.27 -25.34
C GLN A 459 -5.12 -12.09 -24.91
N PHE A 460 -4.85 -11.07 -24.08
CA PHE A 460 -3.52 -10.84 -23.53
C PHE A 460 -3.06 -12.03 -22.68
N ASN A 461 -3.88 -12.52 -21.75
CA ASN A 461 -3.52 -13.63 -20.86
C ASN A 461 -3.29 -14.94 -21.62
N GLN A 462 -4.06 -15.19 -22.68
CA GLN A 462 -3.82 -16.33 -23.56
C GLN A 462 -2.48 -16.22 -24.31
N THR A 463 -2.15 -15.01 -24.79
CA THR A 463 -0.87 -14.73 -25.45
C THR A 463 0.28 -14.91 -24.47
N LEU A 464 0.13 -14.41 -23.25
CA LEU A 464 1.11 -14.52 -22.18
C LEU A 464 1.39 -15.97 -21.78
N PHE A 465 0.35 -16.82 -21.73
CA PHE A 465 0.53 -18.26 -21.51
C PHE A 465 1.36 -18.93 -22.62
N ASN A 466 1.12 -18.56 -23.88
CA ASN A 466 1.89 -19.09 -25.00
C ASN A 466 3.36 -18.63 -24.95
N LEU A 467 3.61 -17.35 -24.65
CA LEU A 467 4.95 -16.81 -24.44
C LEU A 467 5.65 -17.48 -23.25
N TYR A 468 4.92 -17.80 -22.19
CA TYR A 468 5.46 -18.53 -21.06
C TYR A 468 5.89 -19.92 -21.48
N LYS A 469 5.03 -20.68 -22.18
CA LYS A 469 5.38 -22.00 -22.72
C LYS A 469 6.60 -21.96 -23.64
N SER A 470 6.74 -20.94 -24.49
CA SER A 470 7.91 -20.80 -25.37
C SER A 470 9.18 -20.30 -24.66
N GLY A 471 9.09 -19.99 -23.36
CA GLY A 471 10.18 -19.45 -22.57
C GLY A 471 10.55 -18.02 -22.92
N ASP A 472 9.62 -17.25 -23.49
CA ASP A 472 9.79 -15.83 -23.87
C ASP A 472 9.28 -14.85 -22.81
N THR A 473 8.80 -15.34 -21.67
CA THR A 473 8.51 -14.55 -20.47
C THR A 473 8.83 -15.36 -19.21
N SER A 474 9.18 -14.69 -18.11
CA SER A 474 9.63 -15.34 -16.86
C SER A 474 8.50 -15.58 -15.84
N LEU A 475 7.36 -14.89 -15.98
CA LEU A 475 6.25 -14.93 -15.03
C LEU A 475 4.91 -15.13 -15.75
N LEU A 476 3.97 -15.77 -15.06
CA LEU A 476 2.61 -15.96 -15.53
C LEU A 476 1.59 -15.64 -14.41
N PRO A 477 0.69 -14.67 -14.59
CA PRO A 477 -0.31 -14.29 -13.58
C PRO A 477 -1.43 -15.34 -13.50
N TYR A 478 -1.21 -16.38 -12.68
CA TYR A 478 -2.09 -17.56 -12.58
C TYR A 478 -3.59 -17.22 -12.37
N SER A 479 -3.88 -16.24 -11.51
CA SER A 479 -5.25 -15.84 -11.18
C SER A 479 -6.04 -15.25 -12.35
N GLN A 480 -5.35 -14.78 -13.40
CA GLN A 480 -5.98 -14.17 -14.57
C GLN A 480 -6.15 -15.16 -15.74
N LEU A 481 -5.73 -16.42 -15.56
CA LEU A 481 -5.85 -17.47 -16.55
C LEU A 481 -7.25 -18.10 -16.54
N GLU A 482 -7.71 -18.53 -17.70
CA GLU A 482 -8.95 -19.29 -17.82
C GLU A 482 -8.83 -20.66 -17.09
N PRO A 483 -9.92 -21.19 -16.49
CA PRO A 483 -9.87 -22.42 -15.68
C PRO A 483 -9.21 -23.62 -16.38
N ALA A 484 -9.43 -23.81 -17.68
CA ALA A 484 -8.82 -24.90 -18.44
C ALA A 484 -7.27 -24.81 -18.49
N VAL A 485 -6.73 -23.59 -18.52
CA VAL A 485 -5.27 -23.35 -18.47
C VAL A 485 -4.76 -23.59 -17.06
N GLN A 486 -5.50 -23.14 -16.05
CA GLN A 486 -5.18 -23.40 -14.64
C GLN A 486 -5.11 -24.90 -14.34
N ASP A 487 -6.03 -25.69 -14.89
CA ASP A 487 -6.04 -27.16 -14.75
C ASP A 487 -4.85 -27.82 -15.46
N THR A 488 -4.45 -27.30 -16.62
CA THR A 488 -3.26 -27.77 -17.33
C THR A 488 -2.00 -27.54 -16.48
N ILE A 489 -1.86 -26.34 -15.91
CA ILE A 489 -0.75 -26.01 -15.03
C ILE A 489 -0.75 -26.87 -13.77
N LYS A 490 -1.92 -27.10 -13.15
CA LYS A 490 -2.05 -27.96 -11.96
C LYS A 490 -1.61 -29.41 -12.24
N LYS A 491 -1.98 -29.97 -13.40
CA LYS A 491 -1.56 -31.33 -13.81
C LYS A 491 -0.05 -31.47 -13.98
N GLU A 492 0.61 -30.40 -14.42
CA GLU A 492 2.05 -30.36 -14.69
C GLU A 492 2.75 -29.31 -13.81
N ALA A 493 2.35 -29.23 -12.52
CA ALA A 493 2.74 -28.15 -11.59
C ALA A 493 4.24 -27.88 -11.58
N LYS A 494 5.05 -28.94 -11.48
CA LYS A 494 6.51 -28.86 -11.43
C LYS A 494 7.11 -28.31 -12.72
N LEU A 495 6.59 -28.73 -13.88
CA LEU A 495 7.06 -28.29 -15.20
C LEU A 495 6.84 -26.79 -15.39
N PHE A 496 5.64 -26.32 -15.02
CA PHE A 496 5.28 -24.92 -15.16
C PHE A 496 5.85 -24.05 -14.03
N GLY A 497 6.43 -24.63 -12.98
CA GLY A 497 6.88 -23.88 -11.81
C GLY A 497 5.71 -23.28 -11.02
N LEU A 498 4.60 -24.01 -10.92
CA LEU A 498 3.52 -23.70 -10.01
C LEU A 498 4.02 -23.87 -8.58
N THR A 499 3.96 -22.78 -7.82
CA THR A 499 4.21 -22.74 -6.39
C THR A 499 3.11 -21.94 -5.71
N TYR A 500 3.20 -21.78 -4.41
CA TYR A 500 2.31 -20.94 -3.65
C TYR A 500 3.10 -19.81 -2.99
N SER A 501 2.56 -18.59 -3.07
CA SER A 501 3.04 -17.46 -2.30
C SER A 501 1.98 -17.04 -1.31
N GLN A 502 2.42 -16.48 -0.19
CA GLN A 502 1.52 -15.79 0.72
C GLN A 502 1.62 -14.30 0.42
N GLU A 503 0.51 -13.66 0.08
CA GLU A 503 0.45 -12.20 0.10
C GLU A 503 0.10 -11.76 1.51
N LYS A 504 1.03 -11.04 2.13
CA LYS A 504 0.74 -10.25 3.32
C LYS A 504 0.64 -8.79 2.92
N ASN A 505 -0.31 -8.08 3.51
CA ASN A 505 -0.36 -6.64 3.46
C ASN A 505 -0.23 -6.12 4.89
N THR A 506 0.95 -5.63 5.26
CA THR A 506 1.19 -5.04 6.59
C THR A 506 1.28 -3.51 6.53
N SER A 507 1.16 -2.94 5.33
CA SER A 507 1.66 -1.59 5.07
C SER A 507 0.69 -0.69 4.31
N SER A 508 -0.55 -1.12 4.03
CA SER A 508 -1.49 -0.25 3.34
C SER A 508 -2.95 -0.60 3.61
N PHE A 509 -3.83 0.40 3.53
CA PHE A 509 -5.25 0.11 3.42
C PHE A 509 -5.55 -0.75 2.21
N THR A 510 -6.49 -1.66 2.36
CA THR A 510 -7.16 -2.32 1.23
C THR A 510 -8.46 -1.62 0.87
N LEU A 511 -9.12 -0.90 1.79
CA LEU A 511 -10.35 -0.17 1.50
C LEU A 511 -10.02 1.04 0.64
N ARG A 512 -10.85 1.27 -0.39
CA ARG A 512 -10.59 2.27 -1.43
C ARG A 512 -11.68 3.30 -1.60
N GLY A 513 -12.80 3.10 -0.92
CA GLY A 513 -13.82 4.11 -0.70
C GLY A 513 -14.54 3.81 0.60
N MET A 514 -15.23 4.79 1.13
CA MET A 514 -16.13 4.61 2.27
C MET A 514 -17.27 5.60 2.20
N TRP A 515 -18.30 5.41 3.02
CA TRP A 515 -19.31 6.44 3.18
C TRP A 515 -18.70 7.72 3.72
N SER A 516 -19.15 8.84 3.16
CA SER A 516 -18.74 10.14 3.67
C SER A 516 -19.56 10.55 4.89
N LEU A 517 -18.89 11.07 5.93
CA LEU A 517 -19.55 11.76 7.04
C LEU A 517 -19.74 13.26 6.78
N SER A 518 -19.03 13.81 5.79
CA SER A 518 -19.09 15.22 5.44
C SER A 518 -18.98 15.37 3.93
N PRO A 519 -19.86 16.11 3.24
CA PRO A 519 -19.74 16.30 1.80
C PRO A 519 -18.39 16.91 1.46
N ASP A 520 -17.76 16.46 0.38
CA ASP A 520 -16.56 17.14 -0.12
C ASP A 520 -16.93 18.51 -0.72
N ALA A 521 -16.08 19.52 -0.59
CA ALA A 521 -16.24 20.73 -1.38
C ALA A 521 -15.88 20.43 -2.85
N ALA A 522 -16.74 20.86 -3.79
CA ALA A 522 -16.43 20.74 -5.21
C ALA A 522 -15.28 21.68 -5.58
N VAL A 523 -14.28 21.15 -6.26
CA VAL A 523 -13.08 21.91 -6.66
C VAL A 523 -13.16 22.40 -8.11
N GLY A 524 -12.59 23.58 -8.38
CA GLY A 524 -12.37 24.07 -9.75
C GLY A 524 -13.63 24.42 -10.56
N GLY A 525 -14.63 25.04 -9.92
CA GLY A 525 -15.84 25.51 -10.60
C GLY A 525 -16.85 24.40 -10.93
N ARG A 526 -16.73 23.24 -10.28
CA ARG A 526 -17.55 22.05 -10.53
C ARG A 526 -18.85 22.01 -9.73
N GLU A 527 -19.18 23.07 -9.00
CA GLU A 527 -20.41 23.20 -8.20
C GLU A 527 -21.67 23.15 -9.08
N GLN A 528 -21.55 23.33 -10.39
CA GLN A 528 -22.65 23.31 -11.36
C GLN A 528 -22.94 21.91 -11.93
N LYS A 529 -22.12 20.88 -11.65
CA LYS A 529 -22.28 19.54 -12.21
C LYS A 529 -23.44 18.75 -11.56
N PRO A 530 -24.14 17.85 -12.27
CA PRO A 530 -25.24 17.07 -11.70
C PRO A 530 -24.81 16.31 -10.44
N ALA A 531 -25.65 16.32 -9.41
CA ALA A 531 -25.38 15.63 -8.16
C ALA A 531 -25.50 14.12 -8.32
N SER A 532 -24.61 13.38 -7.65
CA SER A 532 -24.70 11.92 -7.48
C SER A 532 -25.65 11.53 -6.36
N LEU A 533 -26.43 12.48 -5.82
CA LEU A 533 -27.45 12.28 -4.80
C LEU A 533 -28.55 13.34 -4.95
N ASN A 534 -29.80 13.02 -4.59
CA ASN A 534 -30.90 13.99 -4.64
C ASN A 534 -31.06 14.78 -3.34
N THR A 535 -31.92 15.81 -3.34
CA THR A 535 -32.17 16.69 -2.18
C THR A 535 -32.62 15.91 -0.94
N THR A 536 -33.44 14.87 -1.13
CA THR A 536 -33.90 13.98 -0.05
C THR A 536 -32.75 13.21 0.58
N ALA A 537 -31.89 12.59 -0.23
CA ALA A 537 -30.70 11.90 0.26
C ALA A 537 -29.72 12.85 0.95
N ALA A 538 -29.51 14.05 0.39
CA ALA A 538 -28.67 15.09 0.98
C ALA A 538 -29.16 15.47 2.40
N LYS A 539 -30.47 15.70 2.55
CA LYS A 539 -31.07 16.04 3.83
C LYS A 539 -30.98 14.89 4.83
N LEU A 540 -31.21 13.65 4.39
CA LEU A 540 -31.15 12.45 5.24
C LEU A 540 -29.73 12.18 5.77
N LEU A 541 -28.73 12.31 4.89
CA LEU A 541 -27.33 11.94 5.19
C LEU A 541 -26.57 13.06 5.89
N PHE A 542 -26.77 14.32 5.47
CA PHE A 542 -25.94 15.47 5.87
C PHE A 542 -26.72 16.63 6.49
N GLY A 543 -28.05 16.53 6.55
CA GLY A 543 -28.87 17.58 7.17
C GLY A 543 -29.12 18.80 6.27
N GLN A 544 -28.61 18.80 5.02
CA GLN A 544 -28.74 19.89 4.05
C GLN A 544 -29.51 19.44 2.80
N ALA A 545 -30.63 20.10 2.48
CA ALA A 545 -31.41 19.79 1.28
C ALA A 545 -30.93 20.58 0.03
N ASP A 546 -30.27 21.72 0.24
CA ASP A 546 -29.72 22.54 -0.85
C ASP A 546 -28.41 21.94 -1.37
N LEU A 547 -28.48 21.32 -2.57
CA LEU A 547 -27.34 20.70 -3.23
C LEU A 547 -26.24 21.68 -3.64
N THR A 548 -26.56 22.98 -3.74
CA THR A 548 -25.58 24.03 -4.02
C THR A 548 -24.74 24.31 -2.79
N LYS A 549 -25.38 24.49 -1.63
CA LYS A 549 -24.66 24.63 -0.35
C LYS A 549 -23.84 23.38 -0.01
N LEU A 550 -24.40 22.20 -0.26
CA LEU A 550 -23.71 20.93 -0.08
C LEU A 550 -22.40 20.89 -0.89
N ALA A 551 -22.47 21.23 -2.19
CA ALA A 551 -21.29 21.23 -3.06
C ALA A 551 -20.25 22.30 -2.72
N LYS A 552 -20.64 23.38 -2.04
CA LYS A 552 -19.70 24.39 -1.54
C LYS A 552 -19.13 24.03 -0.17
N GLY A 553 -19.54 22.91 0.41
CA GLY A 553 -19.19 22.55 1.77
C GLY A 553 -19.73 23.53 2.83
N GLU A 554 -20.84 24.23 2.55
CA GLU A 554 -21.47 25.23 3.43
C GLU A 554 -22.58 24.58 4.27
N VAL A 555 -22.19 23.62 5.11
CA VAL A 555 -23.09 22.88 6.01
C VAL A 555 -22.63 23.01 7.45
N ASP A 556 -23.46 23.61 8.29
CA ASP A 556 -23.16 23.76 9.71
C ASP A 556 -23.47 22.47 10.48
N ASN A 557 -22.60 22.12 11.43
CA ASN A 557 -22.77 20.99 12.35
C ASN A 557 -23.11 19.66 11.65
N VAL A 558 -22.45 19.36 10.53
CA VAL A 558 -22.77 18.19 9.68
C VAL A 558 -22.83 16.87 10.48
N PHE A 559 -21.95 16.72 11.48
CA PHE A 559 -21.89 15.53 12.34
C PHE A 559 -23.13 15.30 13.21
N ASP A 560 -23.96 16.31 13.47
CA ASP A 560 -25.23 16.11 14.19
C ASP A 560 -26.19 15.22 13.40
N THR A 561 -26.17 15.32 12.07
CA THR A 561 -26.98 14.46 11.20
C THR A 561 -26.20 13.22 10.79
N SER A 562 -24.96 13.39 10.32
CA SER A 562 -24.22 12.33 9.67
C SER A 562 -23.66 11.30 10.65
N ALA A 563 -23.27 11.69 11.87
CA ALA A 563 -22.65 10.81 12.87
C ALA A 563 -23.51 10.61 14.13
N ALA A 564 -24.30 11.59 14.54
CA ALA A 564 -25.15 11.49 15.73
C ALA A 564 -26.64 11.25 15.43
N GLY A 565 -27.04 11.25 14.15
CA GLY A 565 -28.45 11.33 13.74
C GLY A 565 -28.88 10.33 12.67
N THR A 566 -29.76 10.80 11.77
CA THR A 566 -30.40 9.95 10.74
C THR A 566 -29.40 9.35 9.77
N GLY A 567 -28.33 10.08 9.42
CA GLY A 567 -27.31 9.61 8.48
C GLY A 567 -26.60 8.37 9.00
N ARG A 568 -26.18 8.36 10.27
CA ARG A 568 -25.55 7.19 10.91
C ARG A 568 -26.48 5.99 10.86
N THR A 569 -27.70 6.15 11.36
CA THR A 569 -28.69 5.07 11.45
C THR A 569 -28.98 4.49 10.06
N PHE A 570 -29.17 5.34 9.05
CA PHE A 570 -29.42 4.92 7.68
C PHE A 570 -28.29 4.06 7.11
N ARG A 571 -27.03 4.51 7.23
CA ARG A 571 -25.86 3.77 6.71
C ARG A 571 -25.64 2.45 7.45
N GLN A 572 -25.86 2.43 8.76
CA GLN A 572 -25.75 1.22 9.57
C GLN A 572 -26.79 0.17 9.16
N LEU A 573 -28.04 0.58 8.96
CA LEU A 573 -29.10 -0.32 8.48
C LEU A 573 -28.78 -0.90 7.11
N LEU A 574 -28.31 -0.07 6.17
CA LEU A 574 -27.88 -0.54 4.85
C LEU A 574 -26.73 -1.55 4.95
N SER A 575 -25.74 -1.26 5.80
CA SER A 575 -24.56 -2.10 5.98
C SER A 575 -24.91 -3.45 6.63
N ALA A 576 -25.71 -3.44 7.70
CA ALA A 576 -26.11 -4.64 8.42
C ALA A 576 -27.07 -5.53 7.64
N ALA A 577 -27.77 -4.99 6.63
CA ALA A 577 -28.76 -5.73 5.85
C ALA A 577 -28.17 -6.69 4.81
N VAL A 578 -26.88 -6.54 4.47
CA VAL A 578 -26.18 -7.33 3.46
C VAL A 578 -25.49 -8.53 4.11
N ASN A 579 -25.59 -9.70 3.50
CA ASN A 579 -24.73 -10.83 3.82
C ASN A 579 -23.36 -10.65 3.15
N TRP A 580 -22.44 -9.98 3.84
CA TRP A 580 -21.11 -9.68 3.30
C TRP A 580 -20.26 -10.93 3.01
N SER A 581 -20.49 -12.05 3.72
CA SER A 581 -19.84 -13.32 3.39
C SER A 581 -20.27 -13.84 2.02
N HIS A 582 -21.56 -13.76 1.69
CA HIS A 582 -22.03 -14.14 0.36
C HIS A 582 -21.52 -13.15 -0.71
N TYR A 583 -21.63 -11.85 -0.45
CA TYR A 583 -21.10 -10.80 -1.33
C TYR A 583 -19.62 -11.01 -1.68
N ALA A 584 -18.77 -11.24 -0.68
CA ALA A 584 -17.33 -11.43 -0.87
C ALA A 584 -17.00 -12.63 -1.78
N ASN A 585 -17.77 -13.71 -1.67
CA ASN A 585 -17.56 -14.90 -2.51
C ASN A 585 -18.03 -14.66 -3.97
N GLU A 586 -19.17 -14.00 -4.17
CA GLU A 586 -19.75 -13.77 -5.51
C GLU A 586 -18.91 -12.80 -6.38
N ILE A 587 -18.24 -11.82 -5.76
CA ILE A 587 -17.38 -10.88 -6.49
C ILE A 587 -16.02 -11.47 -6.92
N SER A 588 -15.75 -12.75 -6.62
CA SER A 588 -14.46 -13.40 -6.88
C SER A 588 -14.59 -14.68 -7.74
N THR A 589 -13.47 -15.23 -8.20
CA THR A 589 -13.41 -16.50 -8.97
C THR A 589 -12.38 -17.45 -8.39
N GLY A 590 -12.72 -18.73 -8.29
CA GLY A 590 -11.76 -19.82 -8.07
C GLY A 590 -11.14 -19.93 -6.67
N VAL A 591 -11.46 -19.01 -5.75
CA VAL A 591 -10.94 -19.01 -4.37
C VAL A 591 -12.00 -18.52 -3.40
N GLN A 592 -12.17 -19.23 -2.27
CA GLN A 592 -13.08 -18.81 -1.21
C GLN A 592 -12.62 -17.48 -0.59
N GLN A 593 -13.56 -16.55 -0.44
CA GLN A 593 -13.31 -15.26 0.17
C GLN A 593 -14.03 -15.14 1.50
N LYS A 594 -13.47 -14.28 2.35
CA LYS A 594 -14.12 -13.74 3.53
C LYS A 594 -14.24 -12.22 3.39
N PRO A 595 -15.25 -11.62 4.03
CA PRO A 595 -15.46 -10.19 3.93
C PRO A 595 -14.39 -9.40 4.71
N TRP A 596 -13.96 -8.27 4.13
CA TRP A 596 -12.94 -7.39 4.67
C TRP A 596 -13.37 -5.93 4.55
N ASN A 597 -14.40 -5.57 5.31
CA ASN A 597 -15.18 -4.37 5.03
C ASN A 597 -14.56 -3.06 5.53
N TRP A 598 -13.69 -3.13 6.54
CA TRP A 598 -13.05 -1.93 7.10
C TRP A 598 -11.74 -1.59 6.38
N GLY A 599 -11.19 -2.57 5.65
CA GLY A 599 -10.03 -2.48 4.78
C GLY A 599 -8.79 -1.79 5.32
N PHE A 600 -8.47 -2.03 6.59
CA PHE A 600 -7.13 -1.88 7.13
C PHE A 600 -6.15 -2.87 6.47
N ALA A 601 -4.86 -2.73 6.74
CA ALA A 601 -3.86 -3.70 6.33
C ALA A 601 -4.14 -5.05 7.03
N THR A 602 -4.45 -6.09 6.27
CA THR A 602 -4.91 -7.38 6.79
C THR A 602 -3.92 -8.02 7.75
N ASP A 603 -2.64 -7.91 7.46
CA ASP A 603 -1.58 -8.64 8.12
C ASP A 603 -0.70 -7.73 9.00
N ALA A 604 -1.06 -6.45 9.11
CA ALA A 604 -0.40 -5.54 10.04
C ALA A 604 -0.58 -6.01 11.49
N LYS A 605 0.43 -5.76 12.31
CA LYS A 605 0.32 -5.93 13.76
C LYS A 605 -0.80 -5.04 14.29
N ILE A 606 -1.55 -5.55 15.25
CA ILE A 606 -2.46 -4.68 16.01
C ILE A 606 -1.63 -3.74 16.89
N GLY A 607 -0.55 -4.26 17.48
CA GLY A 607 0.55 -3.49 18.06
C GLY A 607 0.26 -2.91 19.44
N GLY A 608 -0.71 -3.49 20.15
CA GLY A 608 -1.04 -3.16 21.53
C GLY A 608 -0.01 -3.64 22.55
N SER A 609 -0.19 -3.23 23.79
CA SER A 609 0.71 -3.54 24.92
C SER A 609 0.88 -5.04 25.19
N ASN A 610 -0.07 -5.88 24.75
CA ASN A 610 -0.06 -7.33 24.88
C ASN A 610 0.17 -8.07 23.54
N GLN A 611 0.72 -7.40 22.52
CA GLN A 611 0.93 -7.92 21.16
C GLN A 611 1.58 -9.31 21.10
N GLU A 612 2.53 -9.61 21.99
CA GLU A 612 3.26 -10.88 21.98
C GLU A 612 2.47 -12.05 22.62
N THR A 613 1.54 -11.74 23.52
CA THR A 613 0.83 -12.74 24.35
C THR A 613 -0.62 -12.97 23.95
N THR A 614 -1.22 -12.09 23.15
CA THR A 614 -2.63 -12.21 22.75
C THR A 614 -2.86 -13.32 21.71
N ALA A 615 -4.10 -13.80 21.65
CA ALA A 615 -4.56 -14.74 20.62
C ALA A 615 -4.61 -14.09 19.22
N HIS A 616 -4.86 -12.77 19.15
CA HIS A 616 -4.97 -12.05 17.89
C HIS A 616 -3.81 -11.07 17.71
N LYS A 617 -2.81 -11.47 16.92
CA LYS A 617 -1.62 -10.65 16.66
C LYS A 617 -1.78 -9.71 15.47
N THR A 618 -2.65 -10.07 14.53
CA THR A 618 -2.93 -9.31 13.30
C THR A 618 -4.43 -9.15 13.11
N LEU A 619 -4.84 -8.17 12.32
CA LEU A 619 -6.25 -7.92 12.06
C LEU A 619 -6.93 -9.10 11.33
N ARG A 620 -6.23 -9.77 10.40
CA ARG A 620 -6.73 -10.99 9.73
C ARG A 620 -7.04 -12.10 10.72
N SER A 621 -6.23 -12.28 11.76
CA SER A 621 -6.48 -13.31 12.78
C SER A 621 -7.76 -13.03 13.59
N ALA A 622 -8.26 -11.79 13.59
CA ALA A 622 -9.45 -11.33 14.30
C ALA A 622 -10.64 -11.05 13.36
N LEU A 623 -10.68 -11.66 12.17
CA LEU A 623 -11.64 -11.34 11.11
C LEU A 623 -13.11 -11.39 11.55
N ASP A 624 -13.48 -12.39 12.35
CA ASP A 624 -14.85 -12.57 12.85
C ASP A 624 -15.23 -11.51 13.90
N GLU A 625 -14.26 -11.03 14.68
CA GLU A 625 -14.44 -9.94 15.66
C GLU A 625 -14.59 -8.61 14.94
N LEU A 626 -13.79 -8.38 13.90
CA LEU A 626 -13.85 -7.18 13.09
C LEU A 626 -15.18 -7.07 12.35
N ASN A 627 -15.66 -8.14 11.71
CA ASN A 627 -16.90 -8.10 10.93
C ASN A 627 -18.16 -8.37 11.76
N LYS A 628 -18.26 -7.74 12.94
CA LYS A 628 -19.50 -7.65 13.71
C LYS A 628 -20.25 -6.36 13.37
N TYR A 629 -21.54 -6.48 13.10
CA TYR A 629 -22.38 -5.34 12.76
C TYR A 629 -23.40 -5.08 13.85
N PHE A 630 -23.57 -3.81 14.20
CA PHE A 630 -24.67 -3.37 15.03
C PHE A 630 -25.28 -2.11 14.43
N VAL A 631 -26.53 -1.84 14.81
CA VAL A 631 -27.25 -0.64 14.38
C VAL A 631 -27.66 0.13 15.62
N THR A 632 -27.53 1.45 15.54
CA THR A 632 -27.96 2.36 16.60
C THR A 632 -29.27 3.04 16.23
N GLY A 633 -30.13 3.26 17.22
CA GLY A 633 -31.29 4.12 17.08
C GLY A 633 -30.90 5.61 17.04
N LEU A 634 -31.91 6.46 16.81
CA LEU A 634 -31.78 7.91 16.90
C LEU A 634 -31.48 8.40 18.34
N ASP A 635 -31.71 7.55 19.33
CA ASP A 635 -31.40 7.77 20.75
C ASP A 635 -29.94 7.42 21.12
N GLY A 636 -29.17 6.86 20.19
CA GLY A 636 -27.78 6.46 20.41
C GLY A 636 -27.59 5.07 21.03
N ASN A 637 -28.68 4.33 21.31
CA ASN A 637 -28.61 2.96 21.83
C ASN A 637 -28.56 1.95 20.69
N LYS A 638 -27.97 0.77 20.94
CA LYS A 638 -28.06 -0.36 19.99
C LYS A 638 -29.50 -0.87 19.91
N ILE A 639 -29.98 -1.17 18.70
CA ILE A 639 -31.30 -1.78 18.48
C ILE A 639 -31.22 -3.31 18.62
N THR A 640 -32.32 -3.95 19.00
CA THR A 640 -32.42 -5.42 19.03
C THR A 640 -32.71 -5.97 17.63
N LEU A 641 -31.89 -6.91 17.20
CA LEU A 641 -31.96 -7.63 15.92
C LEU A 641 -32.64 -8.99 16.15
N GLY A 642 -33.81 -8.97 16.79
CA GLY A 642 -34.61 -10.15 17.07
C GLY A 642 -33.86 -11.19 17.93
N LYS A 643 -33.88 -12.45 17.49
CA LYS A 643 -33.24 -13.58 18.21
C LYS A 643 -31.70 -13.51 18.22
N TYR A 644 -31.09 -12.60 17.47
CA TYR A 644 -29.64 -12.47 17.34
C TYR A 644 -29.03 -11.49 18.35
N GLY A 645 -29.84 -10.85 19.21
CA GLY A 645 -29.36 -9.87 20.17
C GLY A 645 -29.12 -8.50 19.51
N THR A 646 -28.05 -7.80 19.85
CA THR A 646 -27.72 -6.46 19.33
C THR A 646 -26.66 -6.46 18.23
N ASP A 647 -26.04 -7.61 17.96
CA ASP A 647 -24.86 -7.71 17.12
C ASP A 647 -25.01 -8.91 16.16
N LEU A 648 -24.69 -8.70 14.89
CA LEU A 648 -24.62 -9.73 13.86
C LEU A 648 -23.17 -10.06 13.55
N ASN A 649 -22.82 -11.34 13.56
CA ASN A 649 -21.52 -11.81 13.10
C ASN A 649 -21.64 -12.53 11.75
N LEU A 650 -20.48 -12.85 11.15
CA LEU A 650 -20.41 -13.54 9.86
C LEU A 650 -21.10 -14.89 9.87
N LYS A 651 -20.83 -15.71 10.90
CA LYS A 651 -21.36 -17.07 11.02
C LYS A 651 -22.89 -17.11 11.01
N ILE A 652 -23.54 -16.20 11.73
CA ILE A 652 -25.01 -16.10 11.74
C ILE A 652 -25.57 -15.88 10.33
N SER A 653 -24.91 -15.02 9.53
CA SER A 653 -25.35 -14.73 8.16
C SER A 653 -25.01 -15.87 7.18
N GLU A 654 -23.88 -16.55 7.38
CA GLU A 654 -23.50 -17.74 6.62
C GLU A 654 -24.50 -18.89 6.84
N ASP A 655 -24.82 -19.19 8.11
CA ASP A 655 -25.75 -20.26 8.49
C ASP A 655 -27.18 -20.00 7.95
N ALA A 656 -27.64 -18.74 8.00
CA ALA A 656 -28.93 -18.35 7.45
C ALA A 656 -29.01 -18.53 5.92
N ALA A 657 -27.90 -18.35 5.21
CA ALA A 657 -27.85 -18.44 3.75
C ALA A 657 -27.85 -19.87 3.21
N LEU A 658 -27.49 -20.88 4.02
CA LEU A 658 -27.41 -22.28 3.59
C LEU A 658 -28.74 -22.80 3.01
N ASN A 659 -29.86 -22.38 3.60
CA ASN A 659 -31.20 -22.80 3.21
C ASN A 659 -32.01 -21.72 2.46
N ALA A 660 -31.37 -20.59 2.14
CA ALA A 660 -32.03 -19.47 1.48
C ALA A 660 -32.11 -19.67 -0.06
N GLY A 661 -33.17 -19.12 -0.67
CA GLY A 661 -33.26 -19.03 -2.13
C GLY A 661 -32.12 -18.17 -2.72
N ALA A 662 -31.78 -18.35 -4.00
CA ALA A 662 -30.61 -17.72 -4.62
C ALA A 662 -30.52 -16.19 -4.39
N ASN A 663 -31.64 -15.47 -4.54
CA ASN A 663 -31.70 -14.02 -4.32
C ASN A 663 -31.75 -13.61 -2.84
N ASP A 664 -32.05 -14.53 -1.92
CA ASP A 664 -32.11 -14.26 -0.48
C ASP A 664 -30.77 -14.48 0.21
N LYS A 665 -29.84 -15.23 -0.41
CA LYS A 665 -28.49 -15.46 0.13
C LYS A 665 -27.68 -14.18 0.35
N ILE A 666 -27.98 -13.12 -0.41
CA ILE A 666 -27.33 -11.80 -0.29
C ILE A 666 -27.89 -10.96 0.86
N LYS A 667 -28.99 -11.39 1.50
CA LYS A 667 -29.62 -10.70 2.64
C LYS A 667 -29.06 -11.22 3.96
N SER A 668 -28.92 -10.33 4.94
CA SER A 668 -28.54 -10.69 6.30
C SER A 668 -29.58 -11.58 7.01
N ALA A 669 -29.15 -12.27 8.07
CA ALA A 669 -30.03 -13.11 8.87
C ALA A 669 -31.14 -12.35 9.61
N ALA A 670 -30.95 -11.04 9.89
CA ALA A 670 -31.91 -10.16 10.57
C ALA A 670 -32.60 -9.17 9.61
N PHE A 671 -32.72 -9.54 8.33
CA PHE A 671 -33.26 -8.64 7.31
C PHE A 671 -34.67 -8.13 7.61
N ALA A 672 -35.51 -8.95 8.27
CA ALA A 672 -36.88 -8.56 8.62
C ALA A 672 -36.89 -7.45 9.68
N GLU A 673 -36.07 -7.58 10.72
CA GLU A 673 -35.91 -6.59 11.78
C GLU A 673 -35.31 -5.28 11.24
N LEU A 674 -34.27 -5.39 10.40
CA LEU A 674 -33.64 -4.23 9.76
C LEU A 674 -34.59 -3.50 8.81
N LYS A 675 -35.46 -4.23 8.09
CA LYS A 675 -36.52 -3.65 7.25
C LYS A 675 -37.53 -2.85 8.07
N ALA A 676 -37.95 -3.37 9.22
CA ALA A 676 -38.89 -2.67 10.09
C ALA A 676 -38.29 -1.37 10.65
N GLU A 677 -37.02 -1.40 11.06
CA GLU A 677 -36.32 -0.23 11.59
C GLU A 677 -35.97 0.80 10.51
N MET A 678 -35.63 0.37 9.29
CA MET A 678 -35.51 1.28 8.14
C MET A 678 -36.84 1.99 7.85
N LYS A 679 -37.95 1.25 7.82
CA LYS A 679 -39.27 1.86 7.61
C LYS A 679 -39.58 2.90 8.68
N LYS A 680 -39.35 2.58 9.96
CA LYS A 680 -39.55 3.49 11.10
C LYS A 680 -38.70 4.76 10.99
N LEU A 681 -37.41 4.62 10.65
CA LEU A 681 -36.51 5.75 10.40
C LEU A 681 -37.06 6.67 9.30
N LEU A 682 -37.40 6.09 8.15
CA LEU A 682 -37.84 6.86 6.99
C LEU A 682 -39.24 7.47 7.19
N ASP A 683 -40.16 6.77 7.84
CA ASP A 683 -41.48 7.31 8.17
C ASP A 683 -41.36 8.54 9.07
N LYS A 684 -40.51 8.48 10.10
CA LYS A 684 -40.21 9.65 10.92
C LYS A 684 -39.58 10.77 10.10
N PHE A 685 -38.54 10.47 9.31
CA PHE A 685 -37.85 11.45 8.48
C PHE A 685 -38.81 12.19 7.53
N PHE A 686 -39.71 11.47 6.86
CA PHE A 686 -40.67 12.05 5.92
C PHE A 686 -41.86 12.74 6.60
N THR A 687 -42.14 12.40 7.85
CA THR A 687 -43.07 13.16 8.69
C THR A 687 -42.46 14.50 9.07
N ASP A 688 -41.19 14.49 9.47
CA ASP A 688 -40.44 15.70 9.88
C ASP A 688 -40.08 16.59 8.67
N ASN A 689 -40.08 16.02 7.45
CA ASN A 689 -39.73 16.74 6.21
C ASN A 689 -40.79 16.50 5.10
N PRO A 690 -42.03 17.00 5.27
CA PRO A 690 -43.16 16.65 4.42
C PRO A 690 -43.04 17.18 2.98
N THR A 691 -42.23 18.22 2.75
CA THR A 691 -42.05 18.89 1.45
C THR A 691 -41.02 18.21 0.54
N LEU A 692 -40.24 17.26 1.06
CA LEU A 692 -39.22 16.57 0.27
C LEU A 692 -39.82 15.49 -0.64
N PRO A 693 -39.24 15.25 -1.83
CA PRO A 693 -39.56 14.09 -2.65
C PRO A 693 -39.43 12.79 -1.85
N LYS A 694 -40.39 11.87 -2.00
CA LYS A 694 -40.42 10.61 -1.22
C LYS A 694 -39.32 9.61 -1.61
N THR A 695 -38.62 9.83 -2.72
CA THR A 695 -37.53 8.95 -3.18
C THR A 695 -36.19 9.43 -2.64
N ILE A 696 -35.37 8.49 -2.18
CA ILE A 696 -33.98 8.71 -1.74
C ILE A 696 -33.07 8.16 -2.83
N GLN A 697 -32.37 9.04 -3.55
CA GLN A 697 -31.51 8.65 -4.68
C GLN A 697 -30.05 8.98 -4.41
N PHE A 698 -29.18 8.03 -4.68
CA PHE A 698 -27.72 8.22 -4.68
C PHE A 698 -27.02 7.21 -5.58
N ASP A 699 -25.93 7.64 -6.21
CA ASP A 699 -25.05 6.81 -7.02
C ASP A 699 -23.95 6.21 -6.13
N VAL A 700 -23.61 4.97 -6.43
CA VAL A 700 -22.42 4.26 -5.99
C VAL A 700 -21.49 4.17 -7.20
N PRO A 701 -20.54 5.09 -7.37
CA PRO A 701 -19.63 5.05 -8.51
C PRO A 701 -18.61 3.92 -8.37
N ALA A 702 -18.31 3.25 -9.48
CA ALA A 702 -17.19 2.33 -9.53
C ALA A 702 -15.86 3.12 -9.46
N ARG A 703 -14.85 2.52 -8.81
CA ARG A 703 -13.53 3.14 -8.67
C ARG A 703 -12.67 3.01 -9.93
N TYR A 704 -12.90 1.98 -10.73
CA TYR A 704 -12.02 1.62 -11.84
C TYR A 704 -12.77 1.72 -13.16
N VAL A 705 -12.09 2.24 -14.18
CA VAL A 705 -12.64 2.33 -15.54
C VAL A 705 -12.89 0.94 -16.16
N ASN A 706 -12.11 -0.05 -15.74
CA ASN A 706 -12.23 -1.45 -16.12
C ASN A 706 -12.93 -2.26 -15.01
N THR A 707 -14.14 -1.85 -14.63
CA THR A 707 -14.93 -2.55 -13.60
C THR A 707 -15.27 -3.97 -14.05
N ASP A 708 -14.87 -4.97 -13.24
CA ASP A 708 -15.21 -6.38 -13.45
C ASP A 708 -16.72 -6.63 -13.42
N ASP A 709 -17.20 -7.52 -14.30
CA ASP A 709 -18.63 -7.78 -14.46
C ASP A 709 -19.25 -8.53 -13.27
N LYS A 710 -18.51 -9.43 -12.59
CA LYS A 710 -19.04 -10.09 -11.38
C LYS A 710 -19.20 -9.09 -10.26
N TYR A 711 -18.19 -8.23 -10.04
CA TYR A 711 -18.27 -7.16 -9.06
C TYR A 711 -19.46 -6.21 -9.35
N TYR A 712 -19.63 -5.82 -10.61
CA TYR A 712 -20.76 -4.99 -11.04
C TYR A 712 -22.12 -5.68 -10.78
N ASN A 713 -22.30 -6.89 -11.30
CA ASN A 713 -23.58 -7.61 -11.20
C ASN A 713 -23.96 -7.92 -9.75
N THR A 714 -23.00 -8.32 -8.92
CA THR A 714 -23.23 -8.60 -7.50
C THR A 714 -23.60 -7.33 -6.74
N THR A 715 -22.96 -6.20 -7.05
CA THR A 715 -23.30 -4.92 -6.43
C THR A 715 -24.71 -4.46 -6.83
N VAL A 716 -25.07 -4.57 -8.12
CA VAL A 716 -26.45 -4.29 -8.58
C VAL A 716 -27.47 -5.20 -7.87
N LEU A 717 -27.15 -6.49 -7.71
CA LEU A 717 -28.00 -7.43 -6.97
C LEU A 717 -28.24 -6.97 -5.52
N VAL A 718 -27.22 -6.44 -4.83
CA VAL A 718 -27.40 -5.88 -3.48
C VAL A 718 -28.36 -4.68 -3.51
N LEU A 719 -28.16 -3.75 -4.44
CA LEU A 719 -29.02 -2.55 -4.53
C LEU A 719 -30.49 -2.94 -4.79
N ASP A 720 -30.72 -3.91 -5.67
CA ASP A 720 -32.07 -4.33 -6.06
C ASP A 720 -32.74 -5.27 -5.04
N GLN A 721 -32.01 -6.24 -4.49
CA GLN A 721 -32.59 -7.29 -3.62
C GLN A 721 -32.50 -6.96 -2.14
N VAL A 722 -31.57 -6.10 -1.73
CA VAL A 722 -31.39 -5.71 -0.33
C VAL A 722 -31.92 -4.30 -0.13
N PHE A 723 -31.32 -3.28 -0.76
CA PHE A 723 -31.63 -1.88 -0.45
C PHE A 723 -33.06 -1.50 -0.83
N LYS A 724 -33.51 -1.87 -2.04
CA LYS A 724 -34.89 -1.61 -2.48
C LYS A 724 -35.95 -2.35 -1.65
N GLN A 725 -35.61 -3.53 -1.13
CA GLN A 725 -36.53 -4.35 -0.33
C GLN A 725 -36.55 -3.97 1.15
N LEU A 726 -35.49 -3.36 1.68
CA LEU A 726 -35.50 -2.69 2.99
C LEU A 726 -36.57 -1.61 3.00
N ASP A 727 -36.59 -0.74 1.98
CA ASP A 727 -37.68 0.21 1.79
C ASP A 727 -37.79 0.66 0.32
N PRO A 728 -38.99 0.64 -0.28
CA PRO A 728 -39.18 0.97 -1.70
C PRO A 728 -38.86 2.43 -2.03
N ARG A 729 -38.72 3.32 -1.03
CA ARG A 729 -38.30 4.72 -1.23
C ARG A 729 -36.84 4.86 -1.60
N ILE A 730 -36.01 3.85 -1.37
CA ILE A 730 -34.58 3.86 -1.70
C ILE A 730 -34.40 3.53 -3.19
N ASP A 731 -33.59 4.32 -3.91
CA ASP A 731 -33.28 4.15 -5.34
C ASP A 731 -31.78 4.43 -5.57
N ALA A 732 -30.96 3.47 -5.17
CA ALA A 732 -29.51 3.52 -5.30
C ALA A 732 -29.05 2.89 -6.63
N LYS A 733 -28.01 3.43 -7.27
CA LYS A 733 -27.52 2.94 -8.57
C LYS A 733 -26.02 2.71 -8.57
N PHE A 734 -25.57 1.58 -9.11
CA PHE A 734 -24.14 1.33 -9.32
C PHE A 734 -23.71 1.84 -10.71
N ILE A 735 -22.72 2.74 -10.74
CA ILE A 735 -22.33 3.45 -11.97
C ILE A 735 -20.95 3.01 -12.43
N LYS A 736 -20.84 2.38 -13.62
CA LYS A 736 -19.54 2.19 -14.28
C LYS A 736 -19.02 3.54 -14.78
N VAL A 737 -17.72 3.77 -14.64
CA VAL A 737 -17.04 4.97 -15.18
C VAL A 737 -16.27 4.59 -16.43
N ALA A 738 -16.39 5.35 -17.52
CA ALA A 738 -15.81 5.00 -18.81
C ALA A 738 -14.35 5.46 -18.96
N ASN A 739 -13.96 6.55 -18.28
CA ASN A 739 -12.64 7.16 -18.40
C ASN A 739 -12.24 7.94 -17.14
N GLY A 740 -11.02 8.48 -17.13
CA GLY A 740 -10.47 9.22 -15.99
C GLY A 740 -11.18 10.55 -15.69
N ASP A 741 -11.76 11.21 -16.69
CA ASP A 741 -12.55 12.43 -16.47
C ASP A 741 -13.85 12.12 -15.75
N GLU A 742 -14.56 11.08 -16.19
CA GLU A 742 -15.78 10.62 -15.53
C GLU A 742 -15.50 10.12 -14.11
N LEU A 743 -14.39 9.42 -13.90
CA LEU A 743 -13.95 9.02 -12.56
C LEU A 743 -13.78 10.24 -11.65
N ARG A 744 -13.01 11.24 -12.11
CA ARG A 744 -12.81 12.49 -11.36
C ARG A 744 -14.14 13.20 -11.11
N ASP A 745 -15.00 13.27 -12.11
CA ASP A 745 -16.30 13.93 -11.99
C ASP A 745 -17.23 13.20 -11.01
N LYS A 746 -17.19 11.87 -10.94
CA LYS A 746 -18.05 11.12 -10.01
C LYS A 746 -17.55 11.13 -8.58
N TRP A 747 -16.24 11.19 -8.36
CA TRP A 747 -15.65 11.10 -7.02
C TRP A 747 -15.22 12.46 -6.42
N LEU A 748 -14.96 13.50 -7.21
CA LEU A 748 -14.36 14.76 -6.74
C LEU A 748 -15.28 15.99 -6.84
N ASN A 749 -16.57 15.80 -7.14
CA ASN A 749 -17.51 16.91 -7.36
C ASN A 749 -18.42 17.23 -6.15
N GLY A 750 -18.04 16.81 -4.94
CA GLY A 750 -18.70 17.24 -3.70
C GLY A 750 -20.17 16.84 -3.49
N ARG A 751 -20.66 15.90 -4.30
CA ARG A 751 -22.08 15.52 -4.37
C ARG A 751 -22.29 14.01 -4.40
N VAL A 752 -21.33 13.27 -3.87
CA VAL A 752 -21.35 11.81 -3.75
C VAL A 752 -21.44 11.43 -2.28
N ALA A 753 -22.14 10.35 -1.96
CA ALA A 753 -22.29 9.89 -0.58
C ALA A 753 -21.05 9.14 -0.05
N PHE A 754 -19.98 9.08 -0.85
CA PHE A 754 -18.80 8.26 -0.63
C PHE A 754 -17.54 9.07 -0.86
N LYS A 755 -16.49 8.83 -0.08
CA LYS A 755 -15.14 9.36 -0.34
C LYS A 755 -14.23 8.26 -0.83
N LEU A 756 -13.26 8.62 -1.68
CA LEU A 756 -12.12 7.75 -1.95
C LEU A 756 -11.18 7.77 -0.74
N MET A 757 -10.54 6.64 -0.48
CA MET A 757 -9.52 6.54 0.55
C MET A 757 -8.29 5.78 0.07
N GLY A 758 -7.15 6.15 0.64
CA GLY A 758 -5.90 5.45 0.44
C GLY A 758 -4.88 5.91 1.49
N TRP A 759 -4.22 4.95 2.11
CA TRP A 759 -3.17 5.20 3.07
C TRP A 759 -2.11 4.11 2.98
N GLY A 760 -0.85 4.51 2.97
CA GLY A 760 0.30 3.65 3.20
C GLY A 760 0.75 3.85 4.64
N TYR A 761 1.06 2.78 5.35
CA TYR A 761 1.40 2.86 6.76
C TYR A 761 2.85 3.30 6.91
N ASP A 762 3.08 4.21 7.84
CA ASP A 762 4.41 4.68 8.26
C ASP A 762 5.16 3.61 9.05
N TYR A 763 4.43 2.70 9.71
CA TYR A 763 4.98 1.56 10.44
C TYR A 763 4.02 0.36 10.43
N ASP A 764 4.53 -0.84 10.65
CA ASP A 764 3.72 -2.06 10.82
C ASP A 764 2.95 -1.99 12.15
N GLY A 765 1.75 -1.42 12.10
CA GLY A 765 0.86 -1.26 13.26
C GLY A 765 -0.49 -0.65 12.89
N LEU A 766 -1.55 -1.08 13.57
CA LEU A 766 -2.91 -0.57 13.40
C LEU A 766 -3.01 0.94 13.62
N GLY A 767 -2.22 1.51 14.52
CA GLY A 767 -2.14 2.94 14.80
C GLY A 767 -1.78 3.76 13.55
N SER A 768 -0.93 3.25 12.66
CA SER A 768 -0.68 3.92 11.38
C SER A 768 -1.90 3.82 10.46
N GLY A 769 -2.65 2.72 10.52
CA GLY A 769 -3.96 2.63 9.89
C GLY A 769 -4.96 3.65 10.44
N LEU A 770 -5.06 3.80 11.75
CA LEU A 770 -5.93 4.79 12.38
C LEU A 770 -5.50 6.22 12.00
N ASP A 771 -4.19 6.46 11.87
CA ASP A 771 -3.67 7.74 11.39
C ASP A 771 -4.19 8.11 9.99
N GLY A 772 -4.20 7.15 9.06
CA GLY A 772 -4.80 7.33 7.74
C GLY A 772 -6.29 7.69 7.76
N MET A 773 -7.00 7.39 8.86
CA MET A 773 -8.40 7.78 9.04
C MET A 773 -8.57 9.17 9.69
N SER A 774 -7.51 9.76 10.24
CA SER A 774 -7.59 11.00 11.02
C SER A 774 -8.23 12.15 10.25
N TRP A 775 -7.75 12.37 9.02
CA TRP A 775 -8.06 13.56 8.23
C TRP A 775 -8.86 13.23 6.96
N GLN A 776 -8.57 12.14 6.24
CA GLN A 776 -9.29 11.80 5.00
C GLN A 776 -10.79 11.53 5.24
N PRO A 777 -11.18 10.59 6.13
CA PRO A 777 -12.56 10.40 6.51
C PRO A 777 -12.97 11.22 7.74
N LEU A 778 -12.14 12.19 8.17
CA LEU A 778 -12.41 13.13 9.26
C LEU A 778 -12.66 12.46 10.63
N MET A 779 -11.91 11.40 10.96
CA MET A 779 -12.06 10.72 12.26
C MET A 779 -11.70 11.64 13.44
N LEU A 780 -10.63 12.45 13.37
CA LEU A 780 -10.29 13.31 14.51
C LEU A 780 -11.32 14.45 14.73
N PRO A 781 -11.81 15.14 13.69
CA PRO A 781 -12.97 16.02 13.83
C PRO A 781 -14.23 15.31 14.37
N LEU A 782 -14.46 14.05 14.00
CA LEU A 782 -15.54 13.26 14.58
C LEU A 782 -15.31 12.99 16.08
N LEU A 783 -14.08 12.67 16.51
CA LEU A 783 -13.77 12.48 17.94
C LEU A 783 -14.04 13.75 18.75
N SER A 784 -13.84 14.95 18.18
CA SER A 784 -14.27 16.22 18.80
C SER A 784 -15.79 16.25 19.07
N LYS A 785 -16.60 15.78 18.10
CA LYS A 785 -18.05 15.65 18.28
C LYS A 785 -18.41 14.64 19.36
N ILE A 786 -17.71 13.51 19.39
CA ILE A 786 -17.96 12.45 20.37
C ILE A 786 -17.62 12.95 21.77
N ASN A 787 -16.52 13.70 21.94
CA ASN A 787 -16.14 14.28 23.22
C ASN A 787 -17.20 15.28 23.72
N SER A 788 -17.72 16.14 22.83
CA SER A 788 -18.72 17.15 23.20
C SER A 788 -20.13 16.59 23.46
N ALA A 789 -20.44 15.39 22.96
CA ALA A 789 -21.78 14.81 23.00
C ALA A 789 -21.80 13.31 23.31
N HIS A 790 -20.99 12.84 24.26
CA HIS A 790 -20.81 11.42 24.59
C HIS A 790 -22.12 10.63 24.77
N ASP A 791 -23.17 11.26 25.32
CA ASP A 791 -24.48 10.63 25.49
C ASP A 791 -25.14 10.15 24.19
N LYS A 792 -24.82 10.76 23.05
CA LYS A 792 -25.32 10.35 21.72
C LYS A 792 -24.52 9.19 21.10
N PHE A 793 -23.46 8.76 21.77
CA PHE A 793 -22.51 7.74 21.31
C PHE A 793 -22.34 6.60 22.32
N LYS A 794 -23.36 6.31 23.13
CA LYS A 794 -23.35 5.23 24.15
C LYS A 794 -23.04 3.85 23.57
N ALA A 795 -23.42 3.60 22.32
CA ALA A 795 -23.09 2.37 21.60
C ALA A 795 -21.63 2.28 21.11
N PHE A 796 -20.81 3.33 21.31
CA PHE A 796 -19.42 3.44 20.86
C PHE A 796 -18.47 3.77 22.03
N PRO A 797 -18.41 2.94 23.08
CA PRO A 797 -17.61 3.21 24.26
C PRO A 797 -16.11 3.38 23.98
N GLU A 798 -15.50 2.61 23.06
CA GLU A 798 -14.07 2.75 22.76
C GLU A 798 -13.78 4.04 21.98
N MET A 799 -14.67 4.48 21.08
CA MET A 799 -14.54 5.80 20.45
C MET A 799 -14.70 6.94 21.46
N VAL A 800 -15.61 6.81 22.44
CA VAL A 800 -15.75 7.79 23.53
C VAL A 800 -14.50 7.85 24.39
N LYS A 801 -13.90 6.70 24.73
CA LYS A 801 -12.63 6.63 25.44
C LYS A 801 -11.51 7.31 24.64
N THR A 802 -11.38 6.97 23.37
CA THR A 802 -10.38 7.54 22.45
C THR A 802 -10.52 9.05 22.32
N ALA A 803 -11.75 9.58 22.24
CA ALA A 803 -12.01 11.01 22.16
C ALA A 803 -11.54 11.78 23.41
N LYS A 804 -11.70 11.18 24.60
CA LYS A 804 -11.22 11.76 25.86
C LYS A 804 -9.71 11.74 25.96
N GLU A 805 -9.08 10.63 25.60
CA GLU A 805 -7.62 10.51 25.62
C GLU A 805 -6.96 11.44 24.60
N LEU A 806 -7.60 11.70 23.45
CA LEU A 806 -7.15 12.73 22.52
C LEU A 806 -7.24 14.13 23.14
N ASP A 807 -8.35 14.48 23.80
CA ASP A 807 -8.50 15.76 24.49
C ASP A 807 -7.44 15.96 25.61
N GLU A 808 -7.06 14.88 26.30
CA GLU A 808 -5.97 14.89 27.28
C GLU A 808 -4.61 15.07 26.61
N PHE A 809 -4.32 14.32 25.55
CA PHE A 809 -3.08 14.41 24.78
C PHE A 809 -2.84 15.83 24.23
N LEU A 810 -3.89 16.50 23.74
CA LEU A 810 -3.81 17.85 23.20
C LEU A 810 -3.60 18.95 24.27
N LYS A 811 -3.76 18.64 25.55
CA LYS A 811 -3.46 19.57 26.65
C LYS A 811 -2.00 19.54 27.08
N GLU A 812 -1.28 18.47 26.74
CA GLU A 812 0.15 18.32 27.03
C GLU A 812 0.98 19.41 26.32
N GLU A 813 2.06 19.84 26.97
CA GLU A 813 2.98 20.82 26.40
C GLU A 813 3.63 20.27 25.12
N GLY A 814 3.61 21.06 24.04
CA GLY A 814 4.12 20.64 22.73
C GLY A 814 3.10 19.96 21.80
N ASN A 815 1.91 19.60 22.31
CA ASN A 815 0.83 18.98 21.51
C ASN A 815 -0.37 19.91 21.29
N LYS A 816 -0.32 21.14 21.82
CA LYS A 816 -1.43 22.09 21.74
C LYS A 816 -1.70 22.52 20.30
N PRO A 817 -2.93 22.32 19.79
CA PRO A 817 -3.30 22.81 18.47
C PRO A 817 -3.55 24.32 18.50
N THR A 818 -3.41 24.99 17.36
CA THR A 818 -3.74 26.42 17.22
C THR A 818 -5.24 26.69 17.17
N ILE A 819 -6.04 25.67 16.87
CA ILE A 819 -7.50 25.70 16.86
C ILE A 819 -8.01 24.74 17.94
N PRO A 820 -8.85 25.18 18.89
CA PRO A 820 -9.30 24.33 19.99
C PRO A 820 -10.01 23.06 19.52
N PHE A 821 -9.68 21.92 20.15
CA PHE A 821 -10.27 20.61 19.81
C PHE A 821 -11.80 20.64 19.83
N ALA A 822 -12.40 21.33 20.80
CA ALA A 822 -13.86 21.47 20.93
C ALA A 822 -14.53 22.13 19.72
N ASP A 823 -13.80 22.94 18.94
CA ASP A 823 -14.35 23.66 17.80
C ASP A 823 -14.30 22.87 16.50
N TRP A 824 -13.46 21.82 16.42
CA TRP A 824 -13.21 21.09 15.17
C TRP A 824 -14.50 20.55 14.54
N HIS A 825 -15.39 19.96 15.32
CA HIS A 825 -16.65 19.41 14.80
C HIS A 825 -17.69 20.47 14.37
N THR A 826 -17.45 21.74 14.70
CA THR A 826 -18.33 22.87 14.35
C THR A 826 -17.93 23.55 13.04
N LEU A 827 -16.76 23.21 12.51
CA LEU A 827 -16.25 23.70 11.24
C LEU A 827 -17.13 23.23 10.09
N GLN A 828 -17.24 24.07 9.06
CA GLN A 828 -17.92 23.69 7.83
C GLN A 828 -17.10 22.66 7.06
N PRO A 829 -17.72 21.76 6.25
CA PRO A 829 -17.02 20.77 5.44
C PRO A 829 -15.81 21.27 4.66
N LYS A 830 -15.93 22.44 4.01
CA LYS A 830 -14.81 23.07 3.28
C LYS A 830 -13.61 23.39 4.18
N ASP A 831 -13.87 23.77 5.43
CA ASP A 831 -12.83 24.12 6.40
C ASP A 831 -12.26 22.86 7.08
N LEU A 832 -13.09 21.81 7.24
CA LEU A 832 -12.68 20.51 7.77
C LEU A 832 -11.63 19.82 6.89
N GLU A 833 -11.74 19.96 5.57
CA GLU A 833 -10.78 19.41 4.60
C GLU A 833 -9.39 20.06 4.71
N GLU A 834 -9.35 21.36 5.02
CA GLU A 834 -8.11 22.12 5.14
C GLU A 834 -7.54 22.10 6.57
N LEU A 835 -8.29 21.61 7.55
CA LEU A 835 -7.93 21.67 8.97
C LEU A 835 -6.55 21.06 9.24
N ALA A 836 -6.23 19.91 8.65
CA ALA A 836 -4.95 19.24 8.90
C ALA A 836 -3.74 20.08 8.46
N GLU A 837 -3.85 20.76 7.33
CA GLU A 837 -2.80 21.62 6.76
C GLU A 837 -2.69 22.96 7.50
N HIS A 838 -3.80 23.44 8.06
CA HIS A 838 -3.87 24.72 8.77
C HIS A 838 -3.59 24.61 10.28
N LEU A 839 -3.74 23.43 10.87
CA LEU A 839 -3.35 23.19 12.26
C LEU A 839 -1.87 23.52 12.46
N GLY A 840 -1.57 24.22 13.55
CA GLY A 840 -0.22 24.62 13.91
C GLY A 840 0.23 25.97 13.33
N SER A 841 -0.38 26.45 12.25
CA SER A 841 0.02 27.69 11.59
C SER A 841 -1.08 28.73 11.43
N TYR A 842 -2.35 28.37 11.68
CA TYR A 842 -3.50 29.25 11.52
C TYR A 842 -4.38 29.27 12.77
N THR A 843 -5.03 30.40 13.01
CA THR A 843 -6.22 30.51 13.86
C THR A 843 -7.48 30.44 13.00
N TYR A 844 -8.63 30.15 13.61
CA TYR A 844 -9.91 30.10 12.90
C TYR A 844 -10.90 31.10 13.49
N ASP A 845 -11.49 31.92 12.62
CA ASP A 845 -12.61 32.80 12.94
C ASP A 845 -13.83 32.42 12.10
N LYS A 846 -15.00 32.26 12.73
CA LYS A 846 -16.22 31.80 12.03
C LYS A 846 -16.70 32.74 10.92
N THR A 847 -16.30 34.01 10.93
CA THR A 847 -16.71 35.00 9.92
C THR A 847 -15.67 35.19 8.82
N LYS A 848 -14.38 35.00 9.14
CA LYS A 848 -13.27 35.24 8.21
C LYS A 848 -12.58 33.98 7.69
N GLY A 849 -12.79 32.83 8.33
CA GLY A 849 -12.10 31.58 8.03
C GLY A 849 -10.73 31.49 8.71
N PHE A 850 -9.79 30.80 8.06
CA PHE A 850 -8.42 30.64 8.54
C PHE A 850 -7.61 31.94 8.42
N GLU A 851 -6.94 32.34 9.50
CA GLU A 851 -6.02 33.48 9.54
C GLU A 851 -4.61 32.98 9.93
N GLU A 852 -3.61 33.27 9.11
CA GLU A 852 -2.22 32.83 9.33
C GLU A 852 -1.60 33.49 10.57
N ILE A 853 -0.94 32.69 11.39
CA ILE A 853 -0.20 33.15 12.57
C ILE A 853 1.15 33.69 12.14
N LYS A 854 1.28 35.02 12.17
CA LYS A 854 2.54 35.72 11.81
C LYS A 854 3.65 35.55 12.84
N ASP A 855 3.29 35.31 14.10
CA ASP A 855 4.23 35.14 15.20
C ASP A 855 4.69 33.68 15.31
N LYS A 856 5.90 33.40 14.83
CA LYS A 856 6.47 32.04 14.82
C LYS A 856 6.59 31.41 16.21
N THR A 857 6.53 32.19 17.29
CA THR A 857 6.56 31.67 18.67
C THR A 857 5.21 31.07 19.12
N LYS A 858 4.14 31.30 18.34
CA LYS A 858 2.78 30.82 18.62
C LYS A 858 2.35 29.66 17.72
N LEU A 859 3.29 29.09 16.95
CA LEU A 859 3.01 27.93 16.13
C LEU A 859 2.72 26.72 17.01
N GLY A 860 1.71 25.95 16.63
CA GLY A 860 1.35 24.68 17.26
C GLY A 860 1.87 23.49 16.46
N LEU A 861 1.39 22.31 16.82
CA LEU A 861 1.67 21.07 16.11
C LEU A 861 0.83 20.99 14.82
N ASP A 862 1.46 20.62 13.70
CA ASP A 862 0.74 20.38 12.44
C ASP A 862 -0.15 19.14 12.53
N GLY A 863 -1.19 19.07 11.71
CA GLY A 863 -2.20 18.01 11.78
C GLY A 863 -1.61 16.61 11.57
N GLY A 864 -0.70 16.44 10.61
CA GLY A 864 -0.08 15.14 10.32
C GLY A 864 0.79 14.65 11.47
N SER A 865 1.67 15.49 12.00
CA SER A 865 2.49 15.16 13.17
C SER A 865 1.63 14.87 14.41
N LEU A 866 0.55 15.63 14.62
CA LEU A 866 -0.37 15.46 15.74
C LEU A 866 -1.04 14.08 15.70
N SER A 867 -1.63 13.72 14.56
CA SER A 867 -2.36 12.46 14.44
C SER A 867 -1.43 11.26 14.53
N ALA A 868 -0.28 11.28 13.84
CA ALA A 868 0.69 10.20 13.88
C ALA A 868 1.22 9.95 15.31
N LYS A 869 1.57 11.02 16.04
CA LYS A 869 2.03 10.95 17.44
C LYS A 869 0.93 10.45 18.38
N PHE A 870 -0.30 10.90 18.20
CA PHE A 870 -1.41 10.42 19.02
C PHE A 870 -1.61 8.91 18.82
N TRP A 871 -1.73 8.45 17.57
CA TRP A 871 -2.08 7.05 17.31
C TRP A 871 -0.98 6.05 17.67
N ILE A 872 0.30 6.38 17.48
CA ILE A 872 1.39 5.50 17.92
C ILE A 872 1.42 5.37 19.45
N ASN A 873 1.14 6.45 20.17
CA ASN A 873 1.07 6.44 21.63
C ASN A 873 -0.19 5.73 22.14
N PHE A 874 -1.34 5.97 21.52
CA PHE A 874 -2.59 5.32 21.84
C PHE A 874 -2.49 3.80 21.63
N GLN A 875 -2.02 3.38 20.45
CA GLN A 875 -1.84 1.96 20.12
C GLN A 875 -0.98 1.25 21.16
N THR A 876 0.17 1.83 21.55
CA THR A 876 1.10 1.17 22.48
C THR A 876 0.62 1.14 23.94
N LYS A 877 -0.30 2.03 24.33
CA LYS A 877 -0.91 2.04 25.68
C LYS A 877 -2.04 1.01 25.82
N HIS A 878 -2.74 0.67 24.74
CA HIS A 878 -3.92 -0.19 24.77
C HIS A 878 -3.65 -1.64 24.41
N THR A 879 -4.52 -2.54 24.84
CA THR A 879 -4.42 -3.96 24.45
C THR A 879 -4.95 -4.19 23.04
N ASN A 880 -4.57 -5.30 22.41
CA ASN A 880 -5.07 -5.67 21.10
C ASN A 880 -6.60 -5.81 21.08
N GLU A 881 -7.21 -6.29 22.16
CA GLU A 881 -8.66 -6.46 22.27
C GLU A 881 -9.40 -5.12 22.33
N GLU A 882 -8.86 -4.12 23.03
CA GLU A 882 -9.40 -2.75 23.05
C GLU A 882 -9.33 -2.12 21.66
N LEU A 883 -8.19 -2.27 20.99
CA LEU A 883 -7.95 -1.75 19.65
C LEU A 883 -8.87 -2.40 18.59
N LEU A 884 -9.12 -3.71 18.69
CA LEU A 884 -10.05 -4.42 17.80
C LEU A 884 -11.49 -3.92 17.96
N LYS A 885 -11.93 -3.64 19.19
CA LYS A 885 -13.24 -3.05 19.47
C LYS A 885 -13.34 -1.64 18.89
N LEU A 886 -12.31 -0.81 19.06
CA LEU A 886 -12.25 0.51 18.45
C LEU A 886 -12.41 0.43 16.92
N VAL A 887 -11.69 -0.46 16.26
CA VAL A 887 -11.79 -0.66 14.80
C VAL A 887 -13.19 -1.12 14.39
N ASN A 888 -13.80 -2.03 15.15
CA ASN A 888 -15.18 -2.47 14.90
C ASN A 888 -16.19 -1.31 15.05
N GLU A 889 -16.04 -0.49 16.09
CA GLU A 889 -16.87 0.70 16.32
C GLU A 889 -16.74 1.74 15.20
N ILE A 890 -15.49 2.02 14.78
CA ILE A 890 -15.21 2.89 13.63
C ILE A 890 -15.89 2.34 12.37
N GLY A 891 -15.72 1.05 12.07
CA GLY A 891 -16.36 0.40 10.94
C GLY A 891 -17.88 0.58 10.93
N ASN A 892 -18.53 0.36 12.07
CA ASN A 892 -19.97 0.56 12.23
C ASN A 892 -20.39 2.04 12.16
N MET A 893 -19.55 3.00 12.55
CA MET A 893 -19.85 4.43 12.46
C MET A 893 -19.96 4.92 11.01
N TYR A 894 -19.00 4.50 10.18
CA TYR A 894 -18.97 4.87 8.76
C TYR A 894 -19.94 4.01 7.94
N GLY A 895 -20.01 2.71 8.24
CA GLY A 895 -20.73 1.71 7.45
C GLY A 895 -19.87 1.15 6.31
N VAL A 896 -20.38 0.13 5.64
CA VAL A 896 -19.69 -0.56 4.54
C VAL A 896 -20.05 0.10 3.21
N SER A 897 -19.04 0.50 2.44
CA SER A 897 -19.21 0.89 1.04
C SER A 897 -18.88 -0.27 0.11
N PHE A 898 -19.26 -0.19 -1.16
CA PHE A 898 -18.92 -1.21 -2.15
C PHE A 898 -17.53 -0.97 -2.73
N ALA A 899 -16.64 -1.95 -2.58
CA ALA A 899 -15.37 -2.01 -3.29
C ALA A 899 -15.02 -3.47 -3.61
N ALA A 900 -14.31 -3.70 -4.72
CA ALA A 900 -13.78 -5.02 -5.05
C ALA A 900 -12.78 -5.53 -3.99
N SER A 901 -12.25 -4.64 -3.15
CA SER A 901 -11.34 -4.95 -2.05
C SER A 901 -12.02 -5.21 -0.70
N ASN A 902 -13.36 -5.32 -0.69
CA ASN A 902 -14.14 -5.75 0.49
C ASN A 902 -14.06 -7.26 0.75
N SER A 903 -13.15 -7.96 0.08
CA SER A 903 -12.92 -9.37 0.27
C SER A 903 -11.42 -9.63 0.46
N VAL A 904 -11.15 -10.65 1.26
CA VAL A 904 -9.82 -11.23 1.43
C VAL A 904 -9.95 -12.73 1.26
N GLN A 905 -8.90 -13.35 0.74
CA GLN A 905 -8.88 -14.81 0.62
C GLN A 905 -9.02 -15.45 2.00
N ALA A 906 -9.85 -16.49 2.08
CA ALA A 906 -10.00 -17.29 3.30
C ALA A 906 -8.69 -18.02 3.62
N GLU A 907 -7.97 -18.46 2.59
CA GLU A 907 -6.65 -19.07 2.71
C GLU A 907 -5.54 -18.05 2.40
N LEU A 908 -4.43 -18.15 3.13
CA LEU A 908 -3.30 -17.22 3.03
C LEU A 908 -2.43 -17.46 1.78
N PHE A 909 -2.42 -18.68 1.27
CA PHE A 909 -1.58 -19.10 0.16
C PHE A 909 -2.35 -19.01 -1.15
N ARG A 910 -1.75 -18.33 -2.13
CA ARG A 910 -2.26 -18.27 -3.50
C ARG A 910 -1.32 -18.96 -4.48
N PRO A 911 -1.86 -19.65 -5.50
CA PRO A 911 -1.05 -20.20 -6.57
C PRO A 911 -0.37 -19.10 -7.38
N THR A 912 0.91 -19.29 -7.66
CA THR A 912 1.73 -18.42 -8.51
C THR A 912 2.58 -19.25 -9.44
N VAL A 913 2.84 -18.73 -10.64
CA VAL A 913 3.61 -19.41 -11.66
C VAL A 913 4.82 -18.57 -12.02
N SER A 914 5.99 -19.10 -11.70
CA SER A 914 7.29 -18.51 -12.01
C SER A 914 8.14 -19.54 -12.71
N ASN A 915 8.91 -19.12 -13.72
CA ASN A 915 9.74 -20.03 -14.49
C ASN A 915 10.68 -20.82 -13.54
N PRO A 916 10.63 -22.16 -13.54
CA PRO A 916 11.31 -22.99 -12.54
C PRO A 916 12.83 -22.91 -12.61
N ASN A 917 13.38 -22.31 -13.67
CA ASN A 917 14.82 -22.08 -13.84
C ASN A 917 15.32 -20.80 -13.15
N TYR A 918 14.46 -20.11 -12.39
CA TYR A 918 14.85 -19.06 -11.46
C TYR A 918 14.58 -19.49 -10.01
N VAL A 919 15.34 -18.90 -9.10
CA VAL A 919 14.98 -18.78 -7.68
C VAL A 919 14.40 -17.39 -7.51
N TYR A 920 13.10 -17.32 -7.27
CA TYR A 920 12.37 -16.07 -7.09
C TYR A 920 12.00 -15.92 -5.61
N PRO A 921 12.69 -15.06 -4.85
CA PRO A 921 12.43 -14.92 -3.44
C PRO A 921 11.03 -14.35 -3.19
N VAL A 922 10.37 -14.88 -2.17
CA VAL A 922 9.19 -14.24 -1.59
C VAL A 922 9.68 -13.01 -0.81
N ALA A 923 9.05 -11.87 -1.04
CA ALA A 923 9.28 -10.65 -0.27
C ALA A 923 7.93 -10.02 0.07
N TYR A 924 7.85 -9.37 1.23
CA TYR A 924 6.69 -8.60 1.66
C TYR A 924 6.91 -7.09 1.48
N ASP A 925 5.82 -6.31 1.51
CA ASP A 925 5.80 -4.85 1.71
C ASP A 925 6.84 -4.04 0.92
N ASN A 926 6.95 -4.31 -0.38
CA ASN A 926 7.84 -3.61 -1.34
C ASN A 926 9.35 -3.87 -1.19
N HIS A 927 9.75 -4.90 -0.45
CA HIS A 927 11.16 -5.29 -0.28
C HIS A 927 11.70 -6.18 -1.40
N PHE A 928 10.95 -6.38 -2.48
CA PHE A 928 11.41 -7.18 -3.61
C PHE A 928 12.49 -6.42 -4.41
N SER A 929 13.66 -7.03 -4.55
CA SER A 929 14.71 -6.56 -5.46
C SER A 929 14.96 -7.60 -6.53
N PHE A 930 15.02 -7.19 -7.80
CA PHE A 930 15.47 -8.09 -8.87
C PHE A 930 16.93 -8.54 -8.69
N GLY A 931 17.74 -7.81 -7.92
CA GLY A 931 19.08 -8.25 -7.56
C GLY A 931 19.11 -9.52 -6.73
N ASP A 932 18.00 -9.89 -6.10
CA ASP A 932 17.91 -11.08 -5.25
C ASP A 932 17.40 -12.32 -6.03
N VAL A 933 16.97 -12.13 -7.28
CA VAL A 933 16.61 -13.23 -8.19
C VAL A 933 17.89 -13.86 -8.76
N THR A 934 17.97 -15.18 -8.73
CA THR A 934 19.08 -15.94 -9.30
C THR A 934 18.62 -16.99 -10.29
N VAL A 935 19.51 -17.38 -11.20
CA VAL A 935 19.34 -18.45 -12.18
C VAL A 935 19.76 -19.78 -11.56
N VAL A 936 18.94 -20.81 -11.78
CA VAL A 936 19.26 -22.18 -11.37
C VAL A 936 20.37 -22.74 -12.27
N GLN A 937 21.50 -23.11 -11.69
CA GLN A 937 22.59 -23.71 -12.44
C GLN A 937 22.26 -25.18 -12.77
N PRO A 938 22.42 -25.62 -14.03
CA PRO A 938 22.40 -27.05 -14.34
C PRO A 938 23.57 -27.71 -13.61
N LYS A 939 23.32 -28.81 -12.88
CA LYS A 939 24.41 -29.63 -12.34
C LYS A 939 25.27 -30.10 -13.51
N LYS A 940 26.56 -29.78 -13.48
CA LYS A 940 27.57 -30.38 -14.35
C LYS A 940 27.70 -31.87 -14.06
#